data_AF-A0A833E7H6-F1
#
_entry.id   AF-A0A833E7H6-F1
#
_cell.length_a   1.000
_cell.length_b   1.000
_cell.length_c   1.000
_cell.angle_alpha   90.00
_cell.angle_beta   90.00
_cell.angle_gamma   90.00
#
_symmetry.space_group_name_H-M   'P 1'
#
loop_
_entity.id
_entity.type
_entity.pdbx_description
1 polymer ?
#
loop_
_entity_poly.entity_id
_entity_poly.type
_entity_poly.pdbx_seq_one_letter_code
_entity_poly.pdbx_strand_id
1 'polypeptide(L)'
;MEIVTNPVCIRSGKIRVQGSSGHLITLREFQEKLLDFFSRTRPSVAFLSAPTGSGKTFTTLMPLLASLLNGEKEYVGTLAVYPTRALVYDQALAISQTLKKLGAKPIGKPIMSKSHHQLPLLEVLELKLKEPANANVRVGLLVLTSEALNEIIEKIHSQFVEDKGLPPRRIVLKNLVEELWTEETQIDYIISFTVPEYPYLVASRLYSNPYAPKLLFNALMGLVEEYVLKAVRLKDYPEKLEEIRSEVRRLLGRARFVCRELLDILTGLGDVVFVDEYHVWSGFEKQTILALSLSYLVLQPYIGTYFRLVFSSATPDPEVVDLLRTVFEEDVEEIVAELIPCNTQNAHVIRGRTILELYQVETKVAGPSSWLQADASLPDVVEAKLEELCQAERFIVFGRRASSVEIAAEKFYERTNIKPIVVTGIRHPQFPGKEVLAERKERGTLPLFGNYAIEIGVDLKNIRYGVVVAATPGELIQRVGRIGRGNVDSKIVIVVPKWYYFDMVKQLSKHMEYTKALQAIAEYMYERLPVHKLLEKLAQGPLGVVKVYAPLSTLILPILGSDKAYDKSTLEVLKRYLKVLKAIKVDERFKRWLVNRVAKNSEVLRSLASFRATWFVEYERESGEGEDVIIDTASISTLLSNYALSLSRSGKLRIGYAQRKKVSEVFQVYAKMAGKLKHFYNSIVPANIVAQAAGIDVEEQDRLEEKILAHLLRRSDPVYIAKPDEEFELLVAYGYGVRVIAREELGSRRAIAYIVFV
;
A
#
# COMPACT_ATOMS: atom_id res chain seq x y z
N MET A 1 -28.06 10.07 -18.15
CA MET A 1 -27.85 11.50 -18.49
C MET A 1 -26.43 11.63 -19.00
N GLU A 2 -26.17 12.40 -20.06
CA GLU A 2 -24.81 12.70 -20.52
C GLU A 2 -24.39 14.13 -20.14
N ILE A 3 -23.17 14.27 -19.65
CA ILE A 3 -22.54 15.52 -19.25
C ILE A 3 -21.27 15.70 -20.06
N VAL A 4 -21.18 16.77 -20.83
CA VAL A 4 -20.01 17.10 -21.63
C VAL A 4 -19.09 18.01 -20.82
N THR A 5 -17.86 17.57 -20.59
CA THR A 5 -16.84 18.31 -19.85
C THR A 5 -15.75 18.86 -20.76
N ASN A 6 -15.28 20.06 -20.44
CA ASN A 6 -14.14 20.66 -21.12
C ASN A 6 -12.84 19.88 -20.85
N PRO A 7 -11.83 19.98 -21.73
CA PRO A 7 -10.49 19.47 -21.46
C PRO A 7 -9.91 20.05 -20.16
N VAL A 8 -9.03 19.29 -19.52
CA VAL A 8 -8.38 19.69 -18.25
C VAL A 8 -6.93 20.03 -18.53
N CYS A 9 -6.52 21.23 -18.11
CA CYS A 9 -5.15 21.72 -18.27
C CYS A 9 -4.55 22.19 -16.95
N ILE A 10 -3.23 22.07 -16.86
CA ILE A 10 -2.42 22.60 -15.75
C ILE A 10 -1.35 23.53 -16.30
N ARG A 11 -0.82 24.40 -15.45
CA ARG A 11 0.23 25.34 -15.84
C ARG A 11 1.58 24.65 -16.02
N SER A 12 2.22 24.86 -17.17
CA SER A 12 3.63 24.55 -17.36
C SER A 12 4.49 25.56 -16.60
N GLY A 13 5.59 25.08 -16.03
CA GLY A 13 6.61 25.89 -15.39
C GLY A 13 7.59 26.52 -16.38
N LYS A 14 8.67 27.06 -15.84
CA LYS A 14 9.77 27.75 -16.54
C LYS A 14 11.05 26.92 -16.66
N ILE A 15 11.28 26.03 -15.69
CA ILE A 15 12.46 25.18 -15.55
C ILE A 15 12.40 24.05 -16.57
N ARG A 16 13.51 23.88 -17.27
CA ARG A 16 13.70 22.84 -18.28
C ARG A 16 14.84 21.94 -17.86
N VAL A 17 14.61 20.64 -17.97
CA VAL A 17 15.61 19.61 -17.71
C VAL A 17 15.93 18.97 -19.04
N GLN A 18 17.19 19.09 -19.48
CA GLN A 18 17.64 18.51 -20.74
C GLN A 18 18.65 17.41 -20.48
N GLY A 19 18.35 16.22 -20.98
CA GLY A 19 19.24 15.07 -20.97
C GLY A 19 20.33 15.14 -22.05
N SER A 20 21.38 14.35 -21.88
CA SER A 20 22.43 14.19 -22.90
C SER A 20 21.91 13.67 -24.25
N SER A 21 20.79 12.92 -24.23
CA SER A 21 20.04 12.46 -25.42
C SER A 21 19.41 13.61 -26.23
N GLY A 22 19.41 14.84 -25.71
CA GLY A 22 18.69 15.98 -26.28
C GLY A 22 17.22 16.05 -25.88
N HIS A 23 16.69 15.02 -25.19
CA HIS A 23 15.32 15.04 -24.69
C HIS A 23 15.13 16.14 -23.64
N LEU A 24 14.10 16.95 -23.82
CA LEU A 24 13.79 18.12 -23.01
C LEU A 24 12.47 17.88 -22.25
N ILE A 25 12.51 17.99 -20.93
CA ILE A 25 11.33 17.96 -20.08
C ILE A 25 11.14 19.36 -19.49
N THR A 26 9.99 19.97 -19.71
CA THR A 26 9.60 21.20 -19.01
C THR A 26 8.84 20.81 -17.75
N LEU A 27 9.30 21.30 -16.61
CA LEU A 27 8.62 21.05 -15.33
C LEU A 27 7.25 21.74 -15.35
N ARG A 28 6.28 21.15 -14.67
CA ARG A 28 4.98 21.78 -14.39
C ARG A 28 5.12 22.69 -13.17
N GLU A 29 4.28 23.70 -13.05
CA GLU A 29 4.39 24.69 -11.97
C GLU A 29 4.42 24.05 -10.57
N PHE A 30 3.58 23.05 -10.31
CA PHE A 30 3.59 22.34 -9.01
C PHE A 30 4.88 21.53 -8.78
N GLN A 31 5.52 21.04 -9.85
CA GLN A 31 6.80 20.32 -9.76
C GLN A 31 7.91 21.31 -9.40
N GLU A 32 7.84 22.55 -9.92
CA GLU A 32 8.77 23.63 -9.54
C GLU A 32 8.56 24.10 -8.11
N LYS A 33 7.31 24.24 -7.66
CA LYS A 33 7.01 24.53 -6.25
C LYS A 33 7.60 23.45 -5.33
N LEU A 34 7.50 22.18 -5.73
CA LEU A 34 8.09 21.09 -4.97
C LEU A 34 9.63 21.09 -5.04
N LEU A 35 10.21 21.45 -6.19
CA LEU A 35 11.65 21.65 -6.31
C LEU A 35 12.14 22.76 -5.37
N ASP A 36 11.44 23.90 -5.31
CA ASP A 36 11.72 25.00 -4.40
C ASP A 36 11.60 24.59 -2.92
N PHE A 37 10.60 23.78 -2.57
CA PHE A 37 10.48 23.16 -1.25
C PHE A 37 11.74 22.38 -0.86
N PHE A 38 12.34 21.64 -1.79
CA PHE A 38 13.59 20.91 -1.53
C PHE A 38 14.82 21.82 -1.41
N SER A 39 14.80 23.00 -2.01
CA SER A 39 15.90 24.00 -1.91
C SER A 39 15.85 24.86 -0.65
N ARG A 40 14.75 24.82 0.12
CA ARG A 40 14.61 25.57 1.39
C ARG A 40 14.89 24.68 2.58
N THR A 41 15.43 25.19 3.70
CA THR A 41 15.63 24.39 4.92
C THR A 41 14.31 24.00 5.62
N ARG A 42 13.28 24.85 5.51
CA ARG A 42 11.91 24.57 6.00
C ARG A 42 10.86 25.05 4.99
N PRO A 43 9.67 24.43 4.99
CA PRO A 43 9.21 23.33 5.86
C PRO A 43 9.77 21.95 5.48
N SER A 44 9.74 20.97 6.38
CA SER A 44 10.24 19.61 6.15
C SER A 44 9.20 18.64 5.58
N VAL A 45 7.91 19.01 5.60
CA VAL A 45 6.80 18.20 5.07
C VAL A 45 6.06 18.95 3.97
N ALA A 46 5.76 18.27 2.86
CA ALA A 46 4.91 18.77 1.79
C ALA A 46 3.70 17.86 1.55
N PHE A 47 2.52 18.46 1.39
CA PHE A 47 1.33 17.81 0.82
C PHE A 47 1.18 18.20 -0.64
N LEU A 48 1.49 17.25 -1.53
CA LEU A 48 1.34 17.42 -2.96
C LEU A 48 -0.05 16.92 -3.40
N SER A 49 -0.91 17.85 -3.83
CA SER A 49 -2.20 17.56 -4.45
C SER A 49 -2.15 17.84 -5.94
N ALA A 50 -2.26 16.81 -6.79
CA ALA A 50 -2.30 17.00 -8.23
C ALA A 50 -3.16 15.95 -8.96
N PRO A 51 -3.92 16.34 -10.01
CA PRO A 51 -4.81 15.44 -10.74
C PRO A 51 -4.14 14.17 -11.27
N THR A 52 -4.91 13.11 -11.50
CA THR A 52 -4.39 11.91 -12.18
C THR A 52 -3.85 12.26 -13.58
N GLY A 53 -2.68 11.73 -13.95
CA GLY A 53 -2.04 12.04 -15.24
C GLY A 53 -1.27 13.36 -15.28
N SER A 54 -1.26 14.15 -14.19
CA SER A 54 -0.43 15.37 -14.07
C SER A 54 1.08 15.08 -13.91
N GLY A 55 1.49 13.81 -13.98
CA GLY A 55 2.86 13.31 -13.81
C GLY A 55 3.48 13.55 -12.43
N LYS A 56 2.71 13.23 -11.38
CA LYS A 56 3.20 13.07 -10.01
C LYS A 56 4.38 12.09 -9.90
N THR A 57 4.41 11.01 -10.69
CA THR A 57 5.56 10.07 -10.69
C THR A 57 6.91 10.77 -10.83
N PHE A 58 7.01 11.78 -11.72
CA PHE A 58 8.25 12.52 -11.95
C PHE A 58 8.70 13.32 -10.72
N THR A 59 7.80 13.61 -9.77
CA THR A 59 8.18 14.38 -8.58
C THR A 59 9.09 13.63 -7.62
N THR A 60 9.16 12.30 -7.73
CA THR A 60 10.15 11.48 -7.00
C THR A 60 11.60 11.84 -7.34
N LEU A 61 11.84 12.50 -8.49
CA LEU A 61 13.15 13.00 -8.91
C LEU A 61 13.44 14.44 -8.46
N MET A 62 12.48 15.14 -7.85
CA MET A 62 12.71 16.54 -7.44
C MET A 62 13.88 16.70 -6.46
N PRO A 63 14.10 15.83 -5.46
CA PRO A 63 15.23 16.02 -4.56
C PRO A 63 16.57 15.84 -5.28
N LEU A 64 16.67 14.89 -6.22
CA LEU A 64 17.84 14.76 -7.08
C LEU A 64 18.08 16.05 -7.89
N LEU A 65 17.04 16.58 -8.53
CA LEU A 65 17.17 17.81 -9.31
C LEU A 65 17.54 19.01 -8.43
N ALA A 66 17.00 19.11 -7.21
CA ALA A 66 17.35 20.15 -6.25
C ALA A 66 18.83 20.07 -5.87
N SER A 67 19.34 18.89 -5.51
CA SER A 67 20.77 18.66 -5.22
C SER A 67 21.66 19.07 -6.40
N LEU A 68 21.25 18.77 -7.63
CA LEU A 68 22.04 19.13 -8.81
C LEU A 68 22.02 20.63 -9.10
N LEU A 69 20.89 21.30 -8.82
CA LEU A 69 20.69 22.73 -9.07
C LEU A 69 21.40 23.64 -8.06
N ASN A 70 21.42 23.23 -6.79
CA ASN A 70 21.97 24.04 -5.71
C ASN A 70 23.51 23.94 -5.61
N GLY A 71 24.15 23.06 -6.39
CA GLY A 71 25.61 22.95 -6.49
C GLY A 71 26.28 22.18 -5.34
N GLU A 72 25.52 21.75 -4.33
CA GLU A 72 25.96 20.88 -3.24
C GLU A 72 25.03 19.67 -3.14
N LYS A 73 25.58 18.47 -2.88
CA LYS A 73 24.77 17.26 -2.66
C LYS A 73 24.08 17.36 -1.29
N GLU A 74 22.87 17.91 -1.28
CA GLU A 74 22.05 17.99 -0.06
C GLU A 74 21.35 16.66 0.26
N TYR A 75 20.93 15.91 -0.76
CA TYR A 75 20.17 14.68 -0.61
C TYR A 75 20.90 13.44 -1.13
N VAL A 76 20.93 12.37 -0.33
CA VAL A 76 21.55 11.07 -0.67
C VAL A 76 20.58 10.09 -1.32
N GLY A 77 19.26 10.27 -1.16
CA GLY A 77 18.29 9.40 -1.83
C GLY A 77 16.82 9.62 -1.47
N THR A 78 15.94 8.97 -2.24
CA THR A 78 14.49 8.95 -1.97
C THR A 78 14.01 7.53 -1.68
N LEU A 79 13.36 7.35 -0.53
CA LEU A 79 12.50 6.22 -0.23
C LEU A 79 11.07 6.50 -0.71
N ALA A 80 10.72 5.97 -1.88
CA ALA A 80 9.40 6.09 -2.47
C ALA A 80 8.49 4.93 -2.04
N VAL A 81 7.40 5.26 -1.33
CA VAL A 81 6.48 4.32 -0.70
C VAL A 81 5.11 4.37 -1.37
N TYR A 82 4.61 3.21 -1.78
CA TYR A 82 3.39 3.05 -2.58
C TYR A 82 2.40 2.07 -1.92
N PRO A 83 1.08 2.19 -2.16
CA PRO A 83 0.06 1.31 -1.56
C PRO A 83 0.23 -0.18 -1.87
N THR A 84 0.67 -0.50 -3.09
CA THR A 84 0.69 -1.87 -3.60
C THR A 84 2.02 -2.19 -4.25
N ARG A 85 2.43 -3.46 -4.19
CA ARG A 85 3.65 -3.94 -4.88
C ARG A 85 3.57 -3.76 -6.39
N ALA A 86 2.38 -3.89 -6.98
CA ALA A 86 2.18 -3.64 -8.40
C ALA A 86 2.51 -2.18 -8.77
N LEU A 87 2.09 -1.21 -7.95
CA LEU A 87 2.45 0.19 -8.15
C LEU A 87 3.95 0.42 -7.92
N VAL A 88 4.56 -0.21 -6.91
CA VAL A 88 6.03 -0.17 -6.71
C VAL A 88 6.77 -0.51 -8.01
N TYR A 89 6.39 -1.62 -8.66
CA TYR A 89 7.04 -2.09 -9.88
C TYR A 89 6.80 -1.17 -11.07
N ASP A 90 5.57 -0.69 -11.26
CA ASP A 90 5.24 0.25 -12.34
C ASP A 90 5.99 1.58 -12.18
N GLN A 91 6.09 2.11 -10.96
CA GLN A 91 6.77 3.37 -10.70
C GLN A 91 8.29 3.22 -10.83
N ALA A 92 8.86 2.11 -10.36
CA ALA A 92 10.28 1.80 -10.56
C ALA A 92 10.64 1.75 -12.06
N LEU A 93 9.81 1.06 -12.85
CA LEU A 93 9.98 0.98 -14.31
C LEU A 93 9.81 2.35 -14.98
N ALA A 94 8.79 3.12 -14.59
CA ALA A 94 8.54 4.46 -15.14
C ALA A 94 9.71 5.42 -14.90
N ILE A 95 10.32 5.38 -13.70
CA ILE A 95 11.50 6.17 -13.37
C ILE A 95 12.73 5.70 -14.15
N SER A 96 13.01 4.40 -14.19
CA SER A 96 14.12 3.84 -15.00
C SER A 96 14.01 4.27 -16.47
N GLN A 97 12.82 4.15 -17.06
CA GLN A 97 12.57 4.57 -18.45
C GLN A 97 12.71 6.09 -18.64
N THR A 98 12.29 6.88 -17.66
CA THR A 98 12.41 8.35 -17.73
C THR A 98 13.87 8.78 -17.68
N LEU A 99 14.67 8.19 -16.80
CA LEU A 99 16.11 8.44 -16.72
C LEU A 99 16.81 8.04 -18.03
N LYS A 100 16.48 6.86 -18.59
CA LYS A 100 16.99 6.41 -19.90
C LYS A 100 16.62 7.36 -21.03
N LYS A 101 15.41 7.91 -21.04
CA LYS A 101 14.98 8.94 -22.02
C LYS A 101 15.79 10.23 -21.90
N LEU A 102 16.17 10.62 -20.68
CA LEU A 102 17.11 11.71 -20.41
C LEU A 102 18.57 11.34 -20.74
N GLY A 103 18.82 10.16 -21.32
CA GLY A 103 20.13 9.72 -21.75
C GLY A 103 20.94 8.98 -20.69
N ALA A 104 20.30 8.53 -19.60
CA ALA A 104 20.98 7.71 -18.61
C ALA A 104 21.35 6.33 -19.19
N LYS A 105 22.55 5.85 -18.88
CA LYS A 105 23.07 4.55 -19.35
C LYS A 105 23.29 3.60 -18.18
N PRO A 106 22.92 2.32 -18.30
CA PRO A 106 23.17 1.35 -17.24
C PRO A 106 24.67 1.12 -17.03
N ILE A 107 25.08 1.07 -15.76
CA ILE A 107 26.39 0.63 -15.30
C ILE A 107 26.25 -0.81 -14.82
N GLY A 108 27.01 -1.73 -15.42
CA GLY A 108 26.92 -3.15 -15.10
C GLY A 108 25.63 -3.83 -15.60
N LYS A 109 25.43 -5.09 -15.18
CA LYS A 109 24.22 -5.86 -15.51
C LYS A 109 23.16 -5.66 -14.42
N PRO A 110 21.95 -5.19 -14.76
CA PRO A 110 20.88 -5.05 -13.77
C PRO A 110 20.42 -6.43 -13.27
N ILE A 111 19.99 -6.48 -12.01
CA ILE A 111 19.32 -7.66 -11.45
C ILE A 111 17.86 -7.61 -11.88
N MET A 112 17.52 -8.39 -12.90
CA MET A 112 16.14 -8.51 -13.40
C MET A 112 15.30 -9.47 -12.56
N SER A 113 14.00 -9.17 -12.42
CA SER A 113 13.06 -10.09 -11.78
C SER A 113 12.82 -11.34 -12.62
N LYS A 114 12.78 -12.51 -11.97
CA LYS A 114 12.36 -13.79 -12.57
C LYS A 114 10.88 -13.76 -12.97
N SER A 115 10.06 -13.14 -12.12
CA SER A 115 8.61 -13.05 -12.31
C SER A 115 8.21 -11.93 -13.28
N HIS A 116 9.03 -10.89 -13.40
CA HIS A 116 8.77 -9.71 -14.23
C HIS A 116 10.02 -9.37 -15.07
N HIS A 117 10.22 -10.05 -16.19
CA HIS A 117 11.44 -10.00 -17.00
C HIS A 117 11.90 -8.59 -17.45
N GLN A 118 11.00 -7.60 -17.49
CA GLN A 118 11.31 -6.21 -17.84
C GLN A 118 11.62 -5.31 -16.63
N LEU A 119 11.40 -5.80 -15.41
CA LEU A 119 11.57 -5.04 -14.18
C LEU A 119 13.00 -5.24 -13.64
N PRO A 120 13.84 -4.19 -13.62
CA PRO A 120 15.05 -4.21 -12.81
C PRO A 120 14.66 -4.13 -11.33
N LEU A 121 15.00 -5.18 -10.57
CA LEU A 121 14.94 -5.15 -9.11
C LEU A 121 16.08 -4.30 -8.53
N LEU A 122 17.20 -4.26 -9.25
CA LEU A 122 18.35 -3.43 -8.94
C LEU A 122 19.04 -2.98 -10.23
N GLU A 123 19.25 -1.67 -10.39
CA GLU A 123 19.91 -1.07 -11.55
C GLU A 123 20.67 0.20 -11.13
N VAL A 124 21.88 0.40 -11.67
CA VAL A 124 22.65 1.64 -11.50
C VAL A 124 22.73 2.33 -12.86
N LEU A 125 22.40 3.62 -12.90
CA LEU A 125 22.33 4.42 -14.13
C LEU A 125 23.27 5.63 -14.03
N GLU A 126 24.14 5.82 -15.03
CA GLU A 126 24.90 7.06 -15.22
C GLU A 126 24.03 8.07 -15.97
N LEU A 127 23.55 9.11 -15.28
CA LEU A 127 22.74 10.19 -15.84
C LEU A 127 23.60 11.43 -16.13
N LYS A 128 23.62 11.84 -17.40
CA LYS A 128 24.25 13.09 -17.87
C LYS A 128 23.18 14.10 -18.26
N LEU A 129 23.08 15.18 -17.51
CA LEU A 129 22.19 16.31 -17.79
C LEU A 129 22.98 17.46 -18.44
N LYS A 130 22.44 18.07 -19.49
CA LYS A 130 23.00 19.29 -20.11
C LYS A 130 22.53 20.54 -19.39
N GLU A 131 21.21 20.61 -19.13
CA GLU A 131 20.56 21.68 -18.38
C GLU A 131 19.75 21.05 -17.25
N PRO A 132 19.75 21.64 -16.03
CA PRO A 132 20.23 22.99 -15.73
C PRO A 132 21.69 23.10 -15.25
N ALA A 133 22.35 21.99 -14.89
CA ALA A 133 23.60 22.03 -14.13
C ALA A 133 24.82 21.38 -14.81
N ASN A 134 24.74 21.00 -16.09
CA ASN A 134 25.76 20.20 -16.79
C ASN A 134 26.39 19.12 -15.88
N ALA A 135 25.55 18.24 -15.32
CA ALA A 135 25.94 17.33 -14.26
C ALA A 135 26.01 15.87 -14.73
N ASN A 136 26.94 15.12 -14.14
CA ASN A 136 27.01 13.66 -14.27
C ASN A 136 26.76 13.03 -12.90
N VAL A 137 25.76 12.17 -12.78
CA VAL A 137 25.34 11.58 -11.51
C VAL A 137 24.99 10.11 -11.70
N ARG A 138 25.42 9.26 -10.76
CA ARG A 138 25.11 7.84 -10.74
C ARG A 138 23.91 7.58 -9.84
N VAL A 139 22.80 7.16 -10.44
CA VAL A 139 21.53 6.91 -9.77
C VAL A 139 21.31 5.42 -9.59
N GLY A 140 21.21 4.96 -8.34
CA GLY A 140 20.80 3.60 -8.00
C GLY A 140 19.28 3.49 -7.90
N LEU A 141 18.69 2.47 -8.52
CA LEU A 141 17.27 2.13 -8.41
C LEU A 141 17.14 0.77 -7.72
N LEU A 142 16.41 0.73 -6.59
CA LEU A 142 16.28 -0.47 -5.76
C LEU A 142 14.80 -0.77 -5.47
N VAL A 143 14.35 -1.98 -5.75
CA VAL A 143 13.00 -2.45 -5.42
C VAL A 143 13.03 -3.26 -4.12
N LEU A 144 12.27 -2.80 -3.12
CA LEU A 144 12.22 -3.40 -1.78
C LEU A 144 10.85 -4.02 -1.51
N THR A 145 10.68 -5.26 -1.97
CA THR A 145 9.59 -6.16 -1.57
C THR A 145 10.16 -7.50 -1.12
N SER A 146 9.37 -8.38 -0.51
CA SER A 146 9.85 -9.71 -0.09
C SER A 146 10.36 -10.52 -1.28
N GLU A 147 9.64 -10.50 -2.39
CA GLU A 147 9.99 -11.22 -3.62
C GLU A 147 11.29 -10.67 -4.19
N ALA A 148 11.37 -9.33 -4.30
CA ALA A 148 12.56 -8.67 -4.82
C ALA A 148 13.79 -8.95 -3.95
N LEU A 149 13.66 -8.84 -2.63
CA LEU A 149 14.75 -9.11 -1.69
C LEU A 149 15.20 -10.58 -1.77
N ASN A 150 14.28 -11.53 -1.83
CA ASN A 150 14.62 -12.95 -1.97
C ASN A 150 15.35 -13.22 -3.29
N GLU A 151 14.85 -12.70 -4.40
CA GLU A 151 15.50 -12.87 -5.73
C GLU A 151 16.87 -12.20 -5.79
N ILE A 152 17.03 -11.02 -5.18
CA ILE A 152 18.32 -10.32 -5.07
C ILE A 152 19.29 -11.15 -4.22
N ILE A 153 18.88 -11.60 -3.03
CA ILE A 153 19.69 -12.41 -2.13
C ILE A 153 20.11 -13.72 -2.79
N GLU A 154 19.19 -14.41 -3.46
CA GLU A 154 19.50 -15.64 -4.21
C GLU A 154 20.57 -15.42 -5.27
N LYS A 155 20.46 -14.34 -6.07
CA LYS A 155 21.45 -14.04 -7.10
C LYS A 155 22.81 -13.69 -6.51
N ILE A 156 22.85 -12.84 -5.49
CA ILE A 156 24.10 -12.48 -4.82
C ILE A 156 24.73 -13.72 -4.20
N HIS A 157 23.95 -14.56 -3.51
CA HIS A 157 24.43 -15.84 -2.99
C HIS A 157 25.01 -16.73 -4.10
N SER A 158 24.34 -16.88 -5.25
CA SER A 158 24.85 -17.70 -6.35
C SER A 158 26.21 -17.19 -6.87
N GLN A 159 26.35 -15.87 -7.03
CA GLN A 159 27.61 -15.25 -7.46
C GLN A 159 28.73 -15.42 -6.42
N PHE A 160 28.43 -15.23 -5.13
CA PHE A 160 29.42 -15.35 -4.06
C PHE A 160 29.90 -16.78 -3.79
N VAL A 161 29.01 -17.76 -3.92
CA VAL A 161 29.36 -19.18 -3.75
C VAL A 161 30.26 -19.65 -4.90
N GLU A 162 29.97 -19.21 -6.13
CA GLU A 162 30.78 -19.52 -7.32
C GLU A 162 32.17 -18.86 -7.26
N ASP A 163 32.27 -17.60 -6.85
CA ASP A 163 33.55 -16.86 -6.91
C ASP A 163 34.50 -17.10 -5.73
N LYS A 164 34.01 -17.46 -4.54
CA LYS A 164 34.84 -17.45 -3.31
C LYS A 164 34.81 -18.71 -2.45
N GLY A 165 33.99 -19.71 -2.75
CA GLY A 165 33.95 -20.97 -1.99
C GLY A 165 33.65 -20.82 -0.49
N LEU A 166 33.10 -19.68 -0.07
CA LEU A 166 32.81 -19.37 1.33
C LEU A 166 31.38 -19.82 1.69
N PRO A 167 31.13 -20.27 2.94
CA PRO A 167 29.79 -20.65 3.37
C PRO A 167 28.86 -19.44 3.34
N PRO A 168 27.56 -19.64 3.01
CA PRO A 168 26.60 -18.55 2.84
C PRO A 168 26.45 -17.77 4.15
N ARG A 169 27.02 -16.56 4.21
CA ARG A 169 26.66 -15.59 5.24
C ARG A 169 25.27 -15.08 4.92
N ARG A 170 24.41 -15.02 5.92
CA ARG A 170 23.06 -14.45 5.82
C ARG A 170 23.19 -12.99 5.34
N ILE A 171 22.93 -12.71 4.06
CA ILE A 171 22.98 -11.35 3.51
C ILE A 171 21.95 -10.50 4.25
N VAL A 172 22.43 -9.47 4.93
CA VAL A 172 21.61 -8.40 5.54
C VAL A 172 21.49 -7.29 4.49
N LEU A 173 20.41 -6.50 4.47
CA LEU A 173 20.25 -5.37 3.53
C LEU A 173 21.49 -4.45 3.53
N LYS A 174 22.15 -4.32 4.69
CA LYS A 174 23.45 -3.64 4.79
C LYS A 174 24.49 -4.18 3.81
N ASN A 175 24.64 -5.49 3.65
CA ASN A 175 25.59 -6.05 2.68
C ASN A 175 25.16 -5.76 1.25
N LEU A 176 23.84 -5.77 0.96
CA LEU A 176 23.32 -5.36 -0.35
C LEU A 176 23.67 -3.89 -0.65
N VAL A 177 23.48 -3.02 0.33
CA VAL A 177 23.84 -1.60 0.27
C VAL A 177 25.36 -1.45 0.15
N GLU A 178 26.16 -2.11 0.97
CA GLU A 178 27.63 -2.04 0.90
C GLU A 178 28.19 -2.60 -0.43
N GLU A 179 27.58 -3.64 -0.99
CA GLU A 179 27.94 -4.19 -2.31
C GLU A 179 27.56 -3.24 -3.45
N LEU A 180 26.41 -2.57 -3.32
CA LEU A 180 25.99 -1.50 -4.23
C LEU A 180 26.84 -0.24 -4.14
N TRP A 181 27.51 -0.03 -3.01
CA TRP A 181 28.43 1.06 -2.75
C TRP A 181 29.89 0.60 -2.81
N THR A 182 30.21 -0.36 -3.68
CA THR A 182 31.60 -0.71 -3.99
C THR A 182 32.32 0.47 -4.66
N GLU A 183 33.66 0.55 -4.50
CA GLU A 183 34.48 1.61 -5.11
C GLU A 183 34.32 1.70 -6.64
N GLU A 184 33.93 0.59 -7.30
CA GLU A 184 33.68 0.54 -8.74
C GLU A 184 32.33 1.16 -9.16
N THR A 185 31.29 1.06 -8.31
CA THR A 185 29.93 1.52 -8.64
C THR A 185 29.63 2.95 -8.15
N GLN A 186 30.20 3.41 -7.03
CA GLN A 186 30.03 4.78 -6.46
C GLN A 186 28.67 5.42 -6.77
N ILE A 187 27.61 5.00 -6.09
CA ILE A 187 26.27 5.57 -6.27
C ILE A 187 26.22 6.96 -5.62
N ASP A 188 25.81 7.97 -6.40
CA ASP A 188 25.67 9.35 -5.94
C ASP A 188 24.29 9.62 -5.31
N TYR A 189 23.26 8.92 -5.78
CA TYR A 189 21.87 9.09 -5.35
C TYR A 189 21.09 7.77 -5.49
N ILE A 190 20.34 7.36 -4.46
CA ILE A 190 19.51 6.15 -4.51
C ILE A 190 18.02 6.47 -4.54
N ILE A 191 17.24 5.70 -5.31
CA ILE A 191 15.78 5.70 -5.27
C ILE A 191 15.31 4.29 -4.92
N SER A 192 14.77 4.15 -3.71
CA SER A 192 14.22 2.91 -3.19
C SER A 192 12.71 2.88 -3.36
N PHE A 193 12.16 1.89 -4.05
CA PHE A 193 10.72 1.72 -4.29
C PHE A 193 10.17 0.62 -3.38
N THR A 194 9.13 0.90 -2.61
CA THR A 194 8.63 -0.05 -1.62
C THR A 194 7.16 0.14 -1.24
N VAL A 195 6.63 -0.77 -0.44
CA VAL A 195 5.35 -0.64 0.26
C VAL A 195 5.60 -0.36 1.75
N PRO A 196 4.63 0.23 2.49
CA PRO A 196 4.83 0.79 3.83
C PRO A 196 5.58 -0.07 4.84
N GLU A 197 5.41 -1.39 4.81
CA GLU A 197 5.94 -2.29 5.83
C GLU A 197 7.45 -2.57 5.73
N TYR A 198 8.04 -2.57 4.54
CA TYR A 198 9.41 -3.06 4.36
C TYR A 198 10.50 -2.15 4.90
N PRO A 199 10.42 -0.80 4.77
CA PRO A 199 11.40 0.09 5.37
C PRO A 199 11.67 -0.23 6.84
N TYR A 200 10.61 -0.55 7.57
CA TYR A 200 10.70 -0.95 8.97
C TYR A 200 11.17 -2.35 9.19
N LEU A 201 10.63 -3.33 8.47
CA LEU A 201 11.06 -4.71 8.64
C LEU A 201 12.58 -4.79 8.50
N VAL A 202 13.11 -4.09 7.50
CA VAL A 202 14.53 -3.88 7.33
C VAL A 202 15.14 -3.11 8.52
N ALA A 203 14.66 -1.90 8.83
CA ALA A 203 15.24 -1.02 9.85
C ALA A 203 15.04 -1.47 11.31
N SER A 204 14.30 -2.53 11.57
CA SER A 204 14.05 -3.05 12.92
C SER A 204 14.69 -4.42 13.13
N ARG A 205 15.24 -5.04 12.06
CA ARG A 205 15.78 -6.41 12.05
C ARG A 205 14.82 -7.46 12.61
N LEU A 206 13.52 -7.14 12.69
CA LEU A 206 12.48 -8.03 13.22
C LEU A 206 12.38 -9.33 12.42
N TYR A 207 12.78 -9.30 11.15
CA TYR A 207 12.80 -10.47 10.28
C TYR A 207 13.93 -11.46 10.56
N SER A 208 15.04 -11.03 11.17
CA SER A 208 16.29 -11.82 11.26
C SER A 208 16.85 -11.99 12.67
N ASN A 209 16.45 -11.15 13.64
CA ASN A 209 17.07 -11.09 14.96
C ASN A 209 16.33 -11.98 16.00
N PRO A 210 17.01 -12.97 16.63
CA PRO A 210 16.39 -13.78 17.70
C PRO A 210 16.04 -12.97 18.97
N TYR A 211 16.58 -11.77 19.15
CA TYR A 211 16.31 -10.88 20.29
C TYR A 211 15.21 -9.84 20.01
N ALA A 212 14.78 -9.69 18.75
CA ALA A 212 13.66 -8.82 18.37
C ALA A 212 12.39 -9.07 19.19
N PRO A 213 11.98 -10.32 19.48
CA PRO A 213 10.82 -10.59 20.31
C PRO A 213 10.97 -10.06 21.74
N LYS A 214 12.17 -10.10 22.31
CA LYS A 214 12.44 -9.59 23.67
C LYS A 214 12.39 -8.05 23.70
N LEU A 215 12.92 -7.40 22.67
CA LEU A 215 12.84 -5.94 22.52
C LEU A 215 11.39 -5.49 22.33
N LEU A 216 10.64 -6.17 21.46
CA LEU A 216 9.21 -5.94 21.24
C LEU A 216 8.42 -6.15 22.54
N PHE A 217 8.66 -7.27 23.22
CA PHE A 217 7.98 -7.57 24.48
C PHE A 217 8.24 -6.48 25.52
N ASN A 218 9.50 -6.09 25.74
CA ASN A 218 9.84 -5.08 26.73
C ASN A 218 9.32 -3.68 26.35
N ALA A 219 9.37 -3.32 25.07
CA ALA A 219 8.74 -2.11 24.57
C ALA A 219 7.26 -2.08 24.93
N LEU A 220 6.53 -3.11 24.51
CA LEU A 220 5.09 -3.19 24.68
C LEU A 220 4.70 -3.24 26.17
N MET A 221 5.52 -3.86 27.02
CA MET A 221 5.33 -3.87 28.48
C MET A 221 5.51 -2.49 29.15
N GLY A 222 5.75 -1.43 28.38
CA GLY A 222 5.80 -0.04 28.85
C GLY A 222 7.13 0.36 29.50
N LEU A 223 8.14 -0.52 29.46
CA LEU A 223 9.47 -0.21 30.01
C LEU A 223 10.08 1.00 29.29
N VAL A 224 9.93 1.08 27.97
CA VAL A 224 10.47 2.19 27.17
C VAL A 224 9.83 3.52 27.55
N GLU A 225 8.50 3.59 27.56
CA GLU A 225 7.79 4.80 27.97
C GLU A 225 8.17 5.21 29.40
N GLU A 226 8.21 4.27 30.34
CA GLU A 226 8.57 4.55 31.72
C GLU A 226 9.99 5.11 31.85
N TYR A 227 10.97 4.50 31.16
CA TYR A 227 12.35 4.98 31.14
C TYR A 227 12.48 6.34 30.45
N VAL A 228 11.77 6.58 29.36
CA VAL A 228 11.77 7.86 28.65
C VAL A 228 11.07 8.96 29.48
N LEU A 229 9.94 8.67 30.11
CA LEU A 229 9.26 9.60 31.02
C LEU A 229 10.15 9.99 32.20
N LYS A 230 10.87 9.02 32.77
CA LYS A 230 11.89 9.30 33.80
C LYS A 230 13.00 10.20 33.25
N ALA A 231 13.52 9.91 32.05
CA ALA A 231 14.57 10.71 31.42
C ALA A 231 14.13 12.15 31.06
N VAL A 232 12.88 12.35 30.62
CA VAL A 232 12.38 13.68 30.20
C VAL A 232 11.92 14.53 31.38
N ARG A 233 11.40 13.93 32.46
CA ARG A 233 10.90 14.65 33.65
C ARG A 233 12.02 15.10 34.59
N LEU A 234 13.13 14.37 34.62
CA LEU A 234 14.24 14.69 35.49
C LEU A 234 15.13 15.71 34.77
N LYS A 235 15.03 16.98 35.20
CA LYS A 235 16.07 17.98 34.89
C LYS A 235 17.41 17.68 35.60
N ASP A 236 17.47 16.64 36.43
CA ASP A 236 18.64 16.20 37.20
C ASP A 236 19.22 14.84 36.77
N TYR A 237 20.41 14.95 36.18
CA TYR A 237 21.70 14.27 36.43
C TYR A 237 21.87 12.71 36.40
N PRO A 238 23.07 12.24 36.01
CA PRO A 238 23.39 11.00 35.25
C PRO A 238 23.07 9.61 35.80
N GLU A 239 22.81 9.41 37.09
CA GLU A 239 22.82 8.07 37.69
C GLU A 239 21.63 7.20 37.24
N LYS A 240 20.41 7.75 37.23
CA LYS A 240 19.22 7.07 36.69
C LYS A 240 19.31 6.87 35.19
N LEU A 241 20.03 7.75 34.48
CA LEU A 241 20.32 7.58 33.06
C LEU A 241 21.30 6.45 32.84
N GLU A 242 22.29 6.27 33.72
CA GLU A 242 23.22 5.14 33.65
C GLU A 242 22.53 3.82 34.02
N GLU A 243 21.54 3.83 34.90
CA GLU A 243 20.65 2.68 35.15
C GLU A 243 19.84 2.31 33.89
N ILE A 244 19.19 3.30 33.27
CA ILE A 244 18.46 3.12 32.01
C ILE A 244 19.40 2.61 30.92
N ARG A 245 20.59 3.19 30.78
CA ARG A 245 21.61 2.76 29.84
C ARG A 245 22.09 1.36 30.14
N SER A 246 22.34 1.02 31.40
CA SER A 246 22.80 -0.31 31.80
C SER A 246 21.76 -1.35 31.44
N GLU A 247 20.47 -1.06 31.68
CA GLU A 247 19.38 -1.96 31.34
C GLU A 247 19.15 -2.06 29.82
N VAL A 248 19.12 -0.94 29.10
CA VAL A 248 19.01 -0.92 27.63
C VAL A 248 20.24 -1.57 26.99
N ARG A 249 21.45 -1.28 27.47
CA ARG A 249 22.69 -1.97 27.07
C ARG A 249 22.59 -3.43 27.42
N ARG A 250 22.07 -3.87 28.56
CA ARG A 250 21.90 -5.29 28.88
C ARG A 250 20.92 -5.97 27.90
N LEU A 251 19.85 -5.27 27.51
CA LEU A 251 18.91 -5.73 26.48
C LEU A 251 19.55 -5.75 25.08
N LEU A 252 20.43 -4.80 24.80
CA LEU A 252 21.14 -4.61 23.54
C LEU A 252 22.61 -5.08 23.60
N GLY A 253 23.00 -5.94 24.55
CA GLY A 253 24.37 -6.04 25.11
C GLY A 253 25.51 -6.50 24.22
N ARG A 254 25.30 -6.50 22.90
CA ARG A 254 26.32 -6.77 21.88
C ARG A 254 26.19 -5.83 20.66
N ALA A 255 25.48 -4.71 20.77
CA ALA A 255 24.79 -4.10 19.62
C ALA A 255 25.17 -2.64 19.27
N ARG A 256 26.36 -2.12 19.62
CA ARG A 256 26.84 -0.85 19.00
C ARG A 256 26.80 -0.92 17.46
N PHE A 257 27.10 -2.10 16.91
CA PHE A 257 26.93 -2.42 15.50
C PHE A 257 25.49 -2.22 15.03
N VAL A 258 24.49 -2.60 15.84
CA VAL A 258 23.07 -2.50 15.47
C VAL A 258 22.64 -1.04 15.37
N CYS A 259 22.98 -0.18 16.33
CA CYS A 259 22.53 1.23 16.26
C CYS A 259 23.12 1.96 15.06
N ARG A 260 24.42 1.75 14.80
CA ARG A 260 25.09 2.30 13.62
C ARG A 260 24.50 1.73 12.34
N GLU A 261 24.28 0.42 12.30
CA GLU A 261 23.68 -0.24 11.15
C GLU A 261 22.24 0.16 10.89
N LEU A 262 21.41 0.39 11.91
CA LEU A 262 20.04 0.87 11.70
C LEU A 262 20.03 2.27 11.11
N LEU A 263 20.94 3.13 11.56
CA LEU A 263 21.17 4.43 10.94
C LEU A 263 21.71 4.25 9.51
N ASP A 264 22.74 3.44 9.29
CA ASP A 264 23.33 3.16 7.97
C ASP A 264 22.28 2.62 6.97
N ILE A 265 21.37 1.74 7.44
CA ILE A 265 20.26 1.21 6.64
C ILE A 265 19.30 2.32 6.27
N LEU A 266 18.86 3.13 7.25
CA LEU A 266 17.86 4.17 7.00
C LEU A 266 18.43 5.31 6.15
N THR A 267 19.70 5.67 6.33
CA THR A 267 20.39 6.63 5.46
C THR A 267 20.63 6.03 4.07
N GLY A 268 20.97 4.75 3.98
CA GLY A 268 21.13 4.02 2.72
C GLY A 268 19.82 3.82 1.94
N LEU A 269 18.66 3.96 2.59
CA LEU A 269 17.35 3.92 1.92
C LEU A 269 16.95 5.28 1.32
N GLY A 270 17.48 6.38 1.85
CA GLY A 270 17.20 7.74 1.41
C GLY A 270 16.83 8.68 2.57
N ASP A 271 17.18 9.96 2.41
CA ASP A 271 16.85 11.06 3.31
C ASP A 271 15.57 11.81 2.93
N VAL A 272 14.94 11.43 1.81
CA VAL A 272 13.60 11.87 1.44
C VAL A 272 12.64 10.69 1.48
N VAL A 273 11.50 10.84 2.15
CA VAL A 273 10.40 9.87 2.09
C VAL A 273 9.27 10.42 1.24
N PHE A 274 9.03 9.78 0.10
CA PHE A 274 7.96 10.13 -0.82
C PHE A 274 6.83 9.11 -0.70
N VAL A 275 5.68 9.54 -0.19
CA VAL A 275 4.50 8.71 0.04
C VAL A 275 3.48 9.00 -1.05
N ASP A 276 3.20 8.03 -1.92
CA ASP A 276 2.27 8.22 -3.04
C ASP A 276 0.91 7.55 -2.82
N GLU A 277 -0.11 8.14 -3.44
CA GLU A 277 -1.52 7.74 -3.41
C GLU A 277 -2.04 7.41 -1.99
N TYR A 278 -1.61 8.13 -0.95
CA TYR A 278 -1.91 7.77 0.45
C TYR A 278 -3.40 7.74 0.83
N HIS A 279 -4.27 8.29 0.00
CA HIS A 279 -5.72 8.26 0.20
C HIS A 279 -6.34 6.87 -0.06
N VAL A 280 -5.71 6.02 -0.90
CA VAL A 280 -6.19 4.64 -1.15
C VAL A 280 -5.74 3.67 -0.06
N TRP A 281 -4.97 4.14 0.90
CA TRP A 281 -4.39 3.31 1.94
C TRP A 281 -5.47 2.90 2.92
N SER A 282 -5.50 1.61 3.29
CA SER A 282 -6.44 1.15 4.28
C SER A 282 -6.05 1.67 5.66
N GLY A 283 -6.88 1.42 6.68
CA GLY A 283 -6.55 1.79 8.05
C GLY A 283 -5.22 1.19 8.52
N PHE A 284 -4.81 0.07 7.91
CA PHE A 284 -3.57 -0.61 8.19
C PHE A 284 -2.32 0.10 7.61
N GLU A 285 -2.29 0.41 6.31
CA GLU A 285 -1.17 1.14 5.71
C GLU A 285 -1.03 2.56 6.27
N LYS A 286 -2.15 3.22 6.61
CA LYS A 286 -2.15 4.55 7.25
C LYS A 286 -1.41 4.53 8.60
N GLN A 287 -1.66 3.54 9.46
CA GLN A 287 -0.90 3.37 10.72
C GLN A 287 0.59 3.13 10.46
N THR A 288 0.90 2.34 9.43
CA THR A 288 2.27 2.00 9.07
C THR A 288 3.03 3.23 8.62
N ILE A 289 2.41 4.19 7.94
CA ILE A 289 3.13 5.38 7.49
C ILE A 289 3.13 6.49 8.51
N LEU A 290 2.11 6.57 9.34
CA LEU A 290 2.18 7.38 10.53
C LEU A 290 3.41 6.98 11.34
N ALA A 291 3.57 5.69 11.65
CA ALA A 291 4.76 5.24 12.36
C ALA A 291 6.08 5.58 11.60
N LEU A 292 6.07 5.75 10.27
CA LEU A 292 7.29 5.80 9.45
C LEU A 292 7.76 7.23 9.50
N SER A 293 6.83 8.12 9.18
CA SER A 293 6.94 9.55 9.34
C SER A 293 7.42 9.92 10.75
N LEU A 294 6.83 9.29 11.77
CA LEU A 294 7.22 9.49 13.17
C LEU A 294 8.61 8.94 13.51
N SER A 295 8.97 7.80 12.96
CA SER A 295 10.30 7.19 13.15
C SER A 295 11.39 8.09 12.56
N TYR A 296 11.15 8.64 11.37
CA TYR A 296 12.09 9.53 10.74
C TYR A 296 12.19 10.90 11.44
N LEU A 297 11.08 11.45 11.96
CA LEU A 297 11.10 12.63 12.84
C LEU A 297 12.00 12.44 14.07
N VAL A 298 11.94 11.25 14.64
CA VAL A 298 12.73 10.82 15.79
C VAL A 298 14.21 10.68 15.42
N LEU A 299 14.51 10.23 14.20
CA LEU A 299 15.88 9.97 13.75
C LEU A 299 16.57 11.19 13.14
N GLN A 300 15.80 12.18 12.68
CA GLN A 300 16.30 13.39 12.02
C GLN A 300 17.54 14.01 12.71
N PRO A 301 17.59 14.15 14.05
CA PRO A 301 18.74 14.80 14.68
C PRO A 301 20.01 13.94 14.72
N TYR A 302 19.91 12.62 14.52
CA TYR A 302 21.04 11.69 14.52
C TYR A 302 21.67 11.50 13.16
N ILE A 303 20.87 11.67 12.11
CA ILE A 303 21.29 11.46 10.73
C ILE A 303 22.10 12.67 10.23
N GLY A 304 21.86 13.87 10.77
CA GLY A 304 22.62 15.07 10.42
C GLY A 304 22.35 15.60 9.00
N THR A 305 21.35 15.05 8.30
CA THR A 305 20.88 15.50 6.99
C THR A 305 19.49 16.13 7.06
N TYR A 306 19.14 16.93 6.04
CA TYR A 306 17.80 17.50 5.91
C TYR A 306 16.82 16.41 5.49
N PHE A 307 16.15 15.81 6.46
CA PHE A 307 15.09 14.86 6.17
C PHE A 307 13.83 15.56 5.61
N ARG A 308 13.22 14.99 4.57
CA ARG A 308 12.00 15.54 3.94
C ARG A 308 10.92 14.48 3.78
N LEU A 309 9.68 14.89 3.99
CA LEU A 309 8.49 14.08 3.73
C LEU A 309 7.63 14.71 2.65
N VAL A 310 7.20 13.92 1.69
CA VAL A 310 6.23 14.36 0.68
C VAL A 310 5.07 13.39 0.63
N PHE A 311 3.86 13.87 0.87
CA PHE A 311 2.62 13.12 0.73
C PHE A 311 1.93 13.53 -0.57
N SER A 312 1.95 12.63 -1.55
CA SER A 312 1.41 12.82 -2.90
C SER A 312 0.06 12.13 -3.05
N SER A 313 -0.94 12.85 -3.56
CA SER A 313 -2.27 12.30 -3.83
C SER A 313 -3.04 13.11 -4.88
N ALA A 314 -3.93 12.45 -5.64
CA ALA A 314 -4.93 13.17 -6.44
C ALA A 314 -6.13 13.66 -5.61
N THR A 315 -6.41 12.98 -4.50
CA THR A 315 -7.53 13.25 -3.61
C THR A 315 -7.00 13.15 -2.18
N PRO A 316 -6.27 14.16 -1.69
CA PRO A 316 -5.68 14.13 -0.35
C PRO A 316 -6.78 13.89 0.69
N ASP A 317 -6.54 12.95 1.62
CA ASP A 317 -7.45 12.69 2.72
C ASP A 317 -7.28 13.80 3.77
N PRO A 318 -8.28 14.68 3.98
CA PRO A 318 -8.14 15.81 4.91
C PRO A 318 -7.84 15.37 6.34
N GLU A 319 -8.35 14.20 6.75
CA GLU A 319 -8.15 13.68 8.11
C GLU A 319 -6.69 13.27 8.34
N VAL A 320 -6.04 12.70 7.31
CA VAL A 320 -4.61 12.37 7.36
C VAL A 320 -3.77 13.64 7.34
N VAL A 321 -4.16 14.63 6.53
CA VAL A 321 -3.49 15.95 6.49
C VAL A 321 -3.57 16.62 7.86
N ASP A 322 -4.74 16.66 8.49
CA ASP A 322 -4.94 17.28 9.80
C ASP A 322 -4.21 16.53 10.92
N LEU A 323 -4.18 15.19 10.87
CA LEU A 323 -3.38 14.38 11.81
C LEU A 323 -1.89 14.70 11.68
N LEU A 324 -1.36 14.76 10.47
CA LEU A 324 0.03 15.07 10.23
C LEU A 324 0.35 16.53 10.58
N ARG A 325 -0.53 17.49 10.27
CA ARG A 325 -0.38 18.87 10.76
C ARG A 325 -0.34 18.95 12.28
N THR A 326 -1.11 18.12 12.98
CA THR A 326 -1.06 18.03 14.45
C THR A 326 0.29 17.51 14.94
N VAL A 327 0.93 16.60 14.19
CA VAL A 327 2.22 15.99 14.53
C VAL A 327 3.42 16.88 14.17
N PHE A 328 3.35 17.55 13.03
CA PHE A 328 4.44 18.33 12.43
C PHE A 328 4.30 19.85 12.63
N GLU A 329 3.18 20.31 13.20
CA GLU A 329 2.87 21.72 13.52
C GLU A 329 3.08 22.64 12.28
N GLU A 330 3.83 23.74 12.41
CA GLU A 330 4.07 24.72 11.32
C GLU A 330 5.06 24.23 10.24
N ASP A 331 5.57 23.00 10.35
CA ASP A 331 6.60 22.45 9.45
C ASP A 331 5.99 21.77 8.20
N VAL A 332 4.87 22.29 7.71
CA VAL A 332 4.05 21.70 6.64
C VAL A 332 3.75 22.74 5.55
N GLU A 333 3.91 22.36 4.28
CA GLU A 333 3.51 23.14 3.11
C GLU A 333 2.53 22.37 2.21
N GLU A 334 1.57 23.09 1.64
CA GLU A 334 0.66 22.53 0.65
C GLU A 334 1.04 22.98 -0.76
N ILE A 335 1.20 22.00 -1.63
CA ILE A 335 1.57 22.21 -3.03
C ILE A 335 0.42 21.65 -3.88
N VAL A 336 -0.39 22.54 -4.43
CA VAL A 336 -1.55 22.18 -5.24
C VAL A 336 -1.29 22.50 -6.72
N ALA A 337 -1.57 21.54 -7.59
CA ALA A 337 -1.56 21.79 -9.03
C ALA A 337 -2.79 22.60 -9.45
N GLU A 338 -2.55 23.84 -9.89
CA GLU A 338 -3.60 24.74 -10.35
C GLU A 338 -4.19 24.26 -11.69
N LEU A 339 -5.51 24.13 -11.74
CA LEU A 339 -6.25 23.91 -12.97
C LEU A 339 -6.47 25.24 -13.67
N ILE A 340 -6.04 25.33 -14.92
CA ILE A 340 -6.16 26.55 -15.72
C ILE A 340 -6.99 26.30 -16.98
N PRO A 341 -7.65 27.33 -17.54
CA PRO A 341 -8.28 27.22 -18.84
C PRO A 341 -7.29 26.77 -19.92
N CYS A 342 -7.67 25.81 -20.76
CA CYS A 342 -6.77 25.25 -21.79
C CYS A 342 -6.36 26.23 -22.89
N ASN A 343 -7.04 27.37 -23.01
CA ASN A 343 -6.67 28.47 -23.92
C ASN A 343 -5.61 29.42 -23.31
N THR A 344 -5.19 29.20 -22.06
CA THR A 344 -4.14 29.99 -21.41
C THR A 344 -2.77 29.70 -22.03
N GLN A 345 -1.93 30.73 -22.18
CA GLN A 345 -0.54 30.54 -22.60
C GLN A 345 0.20 29.64 -21.59
N ASN A 346 0.98 28.66 -22.08
CA ASN A 346 1.65 27.63 -21.28
C ASN A 346 0.72 26.60 -20.58
N ALA A 347 -0.52 26.44 -21.05
CA ALA A 347 -1.38 25.35 -20.61
C ALA A 347 -0.91 24.00 -21.16
N HIS A 348 -0.78 23.01 -20.28
CA HIS A 348 -0.51 21.62 -20.64
C HIS A 348 -1.78 20.78 -20.46
N VAL A 349 -2.31 20.25 -21.56
CA VAL A 349 -3.48 19.35 -21.55
C VAL A 349 -3.12 18.04 -20.85
N ILE A 350 -3.80 17.74 -19.75
CA ILE A 350 -3.67 16.46 -19.04
C ILE A 350 -4.85 15.52 -19.31
N ARG A 351 -5.97 16.06 -19.81
CA ARG A 351 -7.17 15.31 -20.17
C ARG A 351 -7.93 15.98 -21.32
N GLY A 352 -8.38 15.18 -22.29
CA GLY A 352 -9.22 15.65 -23.39
C GLY A 352 -10.67 15.90 -22.98
N ARG A 353 -11.52 16.22 -23.96
CA ARG A 353 -12.96 16.40 -23.73
C ARG A 353 -13.55 15.07 -23.26
N THR A 354 -14.36 15.09 -22.20
CA THR A 354 -14.94 13.87 -21.64
C THR A 354 -16.46 13.95 -21.63
N ILE A 355 -17.13 12.88 -22.05
CA ILE A 355 -18.57 12.70 -21.86
C ILE A 355 -18.78 11.77 -20.67
N LEU A 356 -19.38 12.27 -19.59
CA LEU A 356 -19.77 11.45 -18.44
C LEU A 356 -21.23 11.03 -18.62
N GLU A 357 -21.48 9.75 -18.82
CA GLU A 357 -22.82 9.16 -18.88
C GLU A 357 -23.16 8.53 -17.54
N LEU A 358 -24.20 9.05 -16.87
CA LEU A 358 -24.78 8.40 -15.70
C LEU A 358 -25.72 7.29 -16.16
N TYR A 359 -25.39 6.04 -15.81
CA TYR A 359 -26.16 4.84 -16.12
C TYR A 359 -26.83 4.28 -14.88
N GLN A 360 -28.16 4.29 -14.88
CA GLN A 360 -28.97 3.93 -13.72
C GLN A 360 -29.11 2.41 -13.59
N VAL A 361 -28.93 1.88 -12.37
CA VAL A 361 -29.15 0.46 -12.06
C VAL A 361 -30.05 0.26 -10.84
N GLU A 362 -30.82 -0.82 -10.84
CA GLU A 362 -31.65 -1.21 -9.70
C GLU A 362 -30.83 -1.95 -8.63
N THR A 363 -31.11 -1.66 -7.36
CA THR A 363 -30.44 -2.28 -6.21
C THR A 363 -31.46 -2.64 -5.15
N LYS A 364 -31.20 -3.69 -4.37
CA LYS A 364 -32.19 -4.25 -3.44
C LYS A 364 -32.41 -3.40 -2.19
N VAL A 365 -31.42 -2.61 -1.80
CA VAL A 365 -31.45 -1.74 -0.62
C VAL A 365 -31.06 -0.34 -1.02
N ALA A 366 -31.60 0.66 -0.31
CA ALA A 366 -31.15 2.05 -0.41
C ALA A 366 -29.91 2.30 0.48
N GLY A 367 -29.35 3.50 0.40
CA GLY A 367 -28.22 3.92 1.24
C GLY A 367 -26.84 3.47 0.70
N PRO A 368 -25.77 3.59 1.50
CA PRO A 368 -24.39 3.31 1.08
C PRO A 368 -24.19 1.90 0.51
N SER A 369 -24.90 0.91 1.05
CA SER A 369 -24.86 -0.47 0.56
C SER A 369 -25.34 -0.64 -0.88
N SER A 370 -26.15 0.29 -1.40
CA SER A 370 -26.61 0.26 -2.79
C SER A 370 -25.47 0.47 -3.78
N TRP A 371 -24.51 1.35 -3.47
CA TRP A 371 -23.31 1.57 -4.27
C TRP A 371 -22.42 0.33 -4.35
N LEU A 372 -22.33 -0.44 -3.27
CA LEU A 372 -21.65 -1.74 -3.26
C LEU A 372 -22.42 -2.82 -4.04
N GLN A 373 -23.76 -2.72 -4.08
CA GLN A 373 -24.61 -3.64 -4.83
C GLN A 373 -24.61 -3.37 -6.33
N ALA A 374 -24.39 -2.13 -6.76
CA ALA A 374 -24.32 -1.75 -8.18
C ALA A 374 -23.30 -2.57 -8.99
N ASP A 375 -22.24 -3.07 -8.34
CA ASP A 375 -21.26 -3.99 -8.92
C ASP A 375 -21.85 -5.32 -9.43
N ALA A 376 -23.03 -5.72 -8.93
CA ALA A 376 -23.75 -6.89 -9.42
C ALA A 376 -24.25 -6.69 -10.87
N SER A 377 -24.56 -5.45 -11.25
CA SER A 377 -25.14 -5.12 -12.53
C SER A 377 -24.10 -4.93 -13.63
N LEU A 378 -22.80 -4.99 -13.31
CA LEU A 378 -21.72 -4.77 -14.27
C LEU A 378 -21.84 -5.63 -15.54
N PRO A 379 -22.12 -6.95 -15.47
CA PRO A 379 -22.28 -7.75 -16.68
C PRO A 379 -23.42 -7.27 -17.58
N ASP A 380 -24.53 -6.83 -16.99
CA ASP A 380 -25.69 -6.34 -17.73
C ASP A 380 -25.43 -4.94 -18.33
N VAL A 381 -24.66 -4.09 -17.64
CA VAL A 381 -24.21 -2.80 -18.19
C VAL A 381 -23.28 -3.03 -19.38
N VAL A 382 -22.36 -3.99 -19.29
CA VAL A 382 -21.45 -4.33 -20.41
C VAL A 382 -22.24 -4.83 -21.62
N GLU A 383 -23.23 -5.70 -21.40
CA GLU A 383 -24.12 -6.19 -22.47
C GLU A 383 -24.92 -5.05 -23.11
N ALA A 384 -25.46 -4.13 -22.31
CA ALA A 384 -26.18 -2.96 -22.81
C ALA A 384 -25.29 -1.95 -23.56
N LYS A 385 -23.98 -1.94 -23.30
CA LYS A 385 -23.01 -1.00 -23.88
C LYS A 385 -22.08 -1.64 -24.91
N LEU A 386 -22.41 -2.83 -25.39
CA LEU A 386 -21.54 -3.64 -26.23
C LEU A 386 -21.11 -2.93 -27.51
N GLU A 387 -22.04 -2.29 -28.22
CA GLU A 387 -21.76 -1.57 -29.47
C GLU A 387 -20.76 -0.43 -29.26
N GLU A 388 -20.97 0.38 -28.22
CA GLU A 388 -20.08 1.50 -27.89
C GLU A 388 -18.67 1.00 -27.49
N LEU A 389 -18.60 -0.12 -26.74
CA LEU A 389 -17.34 -0.75 -26.36
C LEU A 389 -16.56 -1.24 -27.58
N CYS A 390 -17.23 -1.92 -28.52
CA CYS A 390 -16.61 -2.40 -29.76
C CYS A 390 -16.10 -1.25 -30.63
N GLN A 391 -16.89 -0.17 -30.78
CA GLN A 391 -16.49 1.02 -31.56
C GLN A 391 -15.28 1.74 -30.97
N ALA A 392 -15.10 1.70 -29.65
CA ALA A 392 -13.99 2.40 -28.99
C ALA A 392 -12.62 1.75 -29.22
N GLU A 393 -12.58 0.43 -29.48
CA GLU A 393 -11.40 -0.46 -29.61
C GLU A 393 -10.47 -0.54 -28.38
N ARG A 394 -10.26 0.58 -27.67
CA ARG A 394 -9.46 0.73 -26.45
C ARG A 394 -10.34 1.25 -25.33
N PHE A 395 -10.75 0.35 -24.45
CA PHE A 395 -11.65 0.66 -23.36
C PHE A 395 -11.25 -0.05 -22.07
N ILE A 396 -11.74 0.47 -20.94
CA ILE A 396 -11.56 -0.18 -19.64
C ILE A 396 -12.90 -0.33 -18.94
N VAL A 397 -13.18 -1.54 -18.44
CA VAL A 397 -14.33 -1.87 -17.61
C VAL A 397 -13.85 -2.13 -16.19
N PHE A 398 -14.29 -1.30 -15.25
CA PHE A 398 -13.95 -1.39 -13.84
C PHE A 398 -15.10 -1.98 -13.01
N GLY A 399 -14.86 -3.16 -12.45
CA GLY A 399 -15.67 -3.76 -11.38
C GLY A 399 -15.00 -3.66 -10.02
N ARG A 400 -15.72 -4.01 -8.95
CA ARG A 400 -15.14 -4.13 -7.61
C ARG A 400 -14.73 -5.56 -7.32
N ARG A 401 -15.62 -6.53 -7.56
CA ARG A 401 -15.38 -7.95 -7.30
C ARG A 401 -14.73 -8.63 -8.50
N ALA A 402 -13.77 -9.51 -8.24
CA ALA A 402 -13.14 -10.30 -9.30
C ALA A 402 -14.19 -11.11 -10.08
N SER A 403 -15.17 -11.70 -9.37
CA SER A 403 -16.27 -12.44 -9.97
C SER A 403 -17.13 -11.60 -10.94
N SER A 404 -17.55 -10.40 -10.55
CA SER A 404 -18.32 -9.51 -11.43
C SER A 404 -17.53 -9.11 -12.69
N VAL A 405 -16.21 -8.94 -12.55
CA VAL A 405 -15.32 -8.61 -13.68
C VAL A 405 -15.18 -9.79 -14.64
N GLU A 406 -14.92 -11.00 -14.12
CA GLU A 406 -14.81 -12.22 -14.95
C GLU A 406 -16.11 -12.49 -15.71
N ILE A 407 -17.27 -12.46 -15.03
CA ILE A 407 -18.58 -12.68 -15.67
C ILE A 407 -18.86 -11.63 -16.75
N ALA A 408 -18.50 -10.36 -16.51
CA ALA A 408 -18.67 -9.32 -17.51
C ALA A 408 -17.75 -9.51 -18.74
N ALA A 409 -16.52 -9.98 -18.52
CA ALA A 409 -15.57 -10.30 -19.58
C ALA A 409 -16.03 -11.52 -20.40
N GLU A 410 -16.55 -12.56 -19.75
CA GLU A 410 -17.14 -13.74 -20.40
C GLU A 410 -18.32 -13.34 -21.27
N LYS A 411 -19.29 -12.56 -20.75
CA LYS A 411 -20.41 -12.04 -21.55
C LYS A 411 -19.93 -11.24 -22.77
N PHE A 412 -18.92 -10.37 -22.59
CA PHE A 412 -18.34 -9.62 -23.69
C PHE A 412 -17.75 -10.56 -24.76
N TYR A 413 -16.99 -11.57 -24.35
CA TYR A 413 -16.39 -12.55 -25.24
C TYR A 413 -17.45 -13.36 -25.99
N GLU A 414 -18.47 -13.89 -25.30
CA GLU A 414 -19.56 -14.67 -25.90
C GLU A 414 -20.31 -13.89 -27.00
N ARG A 415 -20.45 -12.58 -26.83
CA ARG A 415 -21.19 -11.73 -27.77
C ARG A 415 -20.34 -11.19 -28.92
N THR A 416 -19.03 -11.04 -28.72
CA THR A 416 -18.15 -10.35 -29.69
C THR A 416 -17.09 -11.25 -30.32
N ASN A 417 -16.82 -12.40 -29.70
CA ASN A 417 -15.69 -13.28 -30.00
C ASN A 417 -14.31 -12.59 -29.88
N ILE A 418 -14.23 -11.42 -29.23
CA ILE A 418 -12.98 -10.70 -28.99
C ILE A 418 -12.45 -11.08 -27.62
N LYS A 419 -11.29 -11.75 -27.54
CA LYS A 419 -10.68 -12.15 -26.26
C LYS A 419 -10.39 -10.91 -25.38
N PRO A 420 -11.07 -10.74 -24.23
CA PRO A 420 -10.80 -9.65 -23.30
C PRO A 420 -9.49 -9.88 -22.56
N ILE A 421 -8.90 -8.81 -22.03
CA ILE A 421 -7.80 -8.88 -21.06
C ILE A 421 -8.41 -8.77 -19.67
N VAL A 422 -8.19 -9.74 -18.81
CA VAL A 422 -8.79 -9.79 -17.47
C VAL A 422 -7.72 -9.67 -16.40
N VAL A 423 -7.76 -8.56 -15.68
CA VAL A 423 -6.80 -8.26 -14.63
C VAL A 423 -7.50 -8.11 -13.29
N THR A 424 -7.45 -9.19 -12.53
CA THR A 424 -7.91 -9.22 -11.14
C THR A 424 -6.76 -9.67 -10.22
N GLY A 425 -7.05 -9.94 -8.95
CA GLY A 425 -6.10 -10.60 -8.04
C GLY A 425 -5.92 -12.10 -8.32
N ILE A 426 -6.68 -12.67 -9.27
CA ILE A 426 -6.70 -14.08 -9.67
C ILE A 426 -6.50 -14.16 -11.18
N ARG A 427 -5.71 -15.15 -11.64
CA ARG A 427 -5.51 -15.37 -13.07
C ARG A 427 -6.75 -16.02 -13.69
N HIS A 428 -7.20 -15.48 -14.81
CA HIS A 428 -8.28 -16.07 -15.59
C HIS A 428 -7.76 -17.29 -16.39
N PRO A 429 -8.52 -18.39 -16.51
CA PRO A 429 -8.04 -19.62 -17.14
C PRO A 429 -7.92 -19.52 -18.66
N GLN A 430 -8.72 -18.65 -19.30
CA GLN A 430 -8.82 -18.53 -20.75
C GLN A 430 -8.35 -17.18 -21.30
N PHE A 431 -8.27 -16.16 -20.44
CA PHE A 431 -8.09 -14.78 -20.89
C PHE A 431 -6.73 -14.26 -20.42
N PRO A 432 -6.01 -13.52 -21.27
CA PRO A 432 -4.73 -12.94 -20.90
C PRO A 432 -4.87 -11.99 -19.71
N GLY A 433 -3.84 -11.95 -18.86
CA GLY A 433 -3.74 -11.10 -17.69
C GLY A 433 -2.83 -9.88 -17.91
N LYS A 434 -2.12 -9.48 -16.84
CA LYS A 434 -1.27 -8.28 -16.82
C LYS A 434 -0.09 -8.36 -17.80
N GLU A 435 0.36 -9.56 -18.12
CA GLU A 435 1.50 -9.84 -18.97
C GLU A 435 1.38 -9.22 -20.36
N VAL A 436 0.16 -9.12 -20.91
CA VAL A 436 -0.09 -8.55 -22.25
C VAL A 436 -0.19 -7.02 -22.21
N LEU A 437 -0.37 -6.41 -21.03
CA LEU A 437 -0.52 -4.95 -20.91
C LEU A 437 0.74 -4.19 -21.32
N ALA A 438 1.93 -4.76 -21.09
CA ALA A 438 3.19 -4.12 -21.46
C ALA A 438 3.29 -3.91 -22.98
N GLU A 439 2.88 -4.92 -23.77
CA GLU A 439 2.92 -4.88 -25.23
C GLU A 439 1.87 -3.92 -25.82
N ARG A 440 0.70 -3.81 -25.17
CA ARG A 440 -0.45 -3.02 -25.66
C ARG A 440 -0.59 -1.66 -24.97
N LYS A 441 0.42 -1.24 -24.22
CA LYS A 441 0.42 0.00 -23.41
C LYS A 441 0.10 1.25 -24.23
N GLU A 442 0.66 1.35 -25.43
CA GLU A 442 0.58 2.57 -26.26
C GLU A 442 -0.37 2.45 -27.47
N ARG A 443 -0.53 1.24 -28.03
CA ARG A 443 -1.24 1.00 -29.31
C ARG A 443 -1.97 -0.35 -29.33
N GLY A 444 -2.82 -0.53 -30.36
CA GLY A 444 -3.60 -1.76 -30.59
C GLY A 444 -4.97 -1.78 -29.91
N THR A 445 -5.73 -2.86 -30.10
CA THR A 445 -7.01 -3.09 -29.42
C THR A 445 -6.79 -3.49 -27.96
N LEU A 446 -7.55 -2.89 -27.04
CA LEU A 446 -7.41 -3.11 -25.61
C LEU A 446 -8.77 -3.20 -24.91
N PRO A 447 -9.46 -4.35 -24.99
CA PRO A 447 -10.65 -4.64 -24.19
C PRO A 447 -10.24 -5.07 -22.77
N LEU A 448 -9.98 -4.11 -21.88
CA LEU A 448 -9.48 -4.40 -20.53
C LEU A 448 -10.60 -4.44 -19.50
N PHE A 449 -10.68 -5.54 -18.76
CA PHE A 449 -11.59 -5.76 -17.65
C PHE A 449 -10.78 -5.94 -16.37
N GLY A 450 -11.11 -5.19 -15.32
CA GLY A 450 -10.39 -5.33 -14.06
C GLY A 450 -11.06 -4.67 -12.87
N ASN A 451 -10.43 -4.84 -11.72
CA ASN A 451 -10.85 -4.23 -10.46
C ASN A 451 -9.75 -3.29 -9.93
N TYR A 452 -9.60 -3.20 -8.61
CA TYR A 452 -8.53 -2.45 -7.95
C TYR A 452 -7.13 -2.77 -8.50
N ALA A 453 -6.91 -3.97 -9.05
CA ALA A 453 -5.64 -4.38 -9.63
C ALA A 453 -5.19 -3.55 -10.86
N ILE A 454 -6.11 -2.83 -11.52
CA ILE A 454 -5.84 -1.91 -12.64
C ILE A 454 -6.11 -0.43 -12.29
N GLU A 455 -6.72 -0.16 -11.13
CA GLU A 455 -6.95 1.21 -10.65
C GLU A 455 -5.65 1.93 -10.31
N ILE A 456 -4.65 1.16 -9.86
CA ILE A 456 -3.37 1.65 -9.36
C ILE A 456 -2.23 0.97 -10.11
N GLY A 457 -1.29 1.77 -10.61
CA GLY A 457 -0.05 1.25 -11.21
C GLY A 457 -0.20 0.69 -12.62
N VAL A 458 -1.25 1.10 -13.34
CA VAL A 458 -1.43 0.81 -14.76
C VAL A 458 -1.58 2.14 -15.50
N ASP A 459 -0.60 2.47 -16.34
CA ASP A 459 -0.62 3.66 -17.19
C ASP A 459 -0.79 3.26 -18.66
N LEU A 460 -2.04 3.27 -19.13
CA LEU A 460 -2.41 2.91 -20.50
C LEU A 460 -2.75 4.17 -21.28
N LYS A 461 -2.17 4.30 -22.48
CA LYS A 461 -2.44 5.45 -23.35
C LYS A 461 -3.68 5.22 -24.20
N ASN A 462 -4.31 6.33 -24.59
CA ASN A 462 -5.38 6.37 -25.59
C ASN A 462 -6.62 5.52 -25.24
N ILE A 463 -7.00 5.49 -23.96
CA ILE A 463 -8.26 4.86 -23.53
C ILE A 463 -9.41 5.83 -23.81
N ARG A 464 -10.28 5.46 -24.75
CA ARG A 464 -11.34 6.33 -25.28
C ARG A 464 -12.70 6.07 -24.64
N TYR A 465 -12.88 4.88 -24.05
CA TYR A 465 -14.15 4.51 -23.44
C TYR A 465 -13.91 3.81 -22.10
N GLY A 466 -14.84 3.95 -21.17
CA GLY A 466 -14.85 3.04 -20.03
C GLY A 466 -16.15 2.98 -19.28
N VAL A 467 -16.32 1.88 -18.56
CA VAL A 467 -17.45 1.62 -17.68
C VAL A 467 -16.91 1.56 -16.25
N VAL A 468 -17.45 2.39 -15.37
CA VAL A 468 -16.97 2.58 -14.01
C VAL A 468 -18.10 2.29 -13.03
N VAL A 469 -17.96 1.20 -12.30
CA VAL A 469 -18.61 1.03 -11.00
C VAL A 469 -17.71 1.71 -9.96
N ALA A 470 -18.24 2.40 -8.97
CA ALA A 470 -17.45 2.90 -7.84
C ALA A 470 -18.38 3.01 -6.62
N ALA A 471 -17.87 2.79 -5.41
CA ALA A 471 -18.67 3.01 -4.20
C ALA A 471 -18.16 4.15 -3.32
N THR A 472 -16.98 4.68 -3.60
CA THR A 472 -16.41 5.84 -2.91
C THR A 472 -15.93 6.89 -3.92
N PRO A 473 -15.85 8.18 -3.53
CA PRO A 473 -15.27 9.22 -4.37
C PRO A 473 -13.85 8.91 -4.87
N GLY A 474 -13.01 8.34 -4.00
CA GLY A 474 -11.64 7.98 -4.34
C GLY A 474 -11.57 6.94 -5.46
N GLU A 475 -12.39 5.89 -5.39
CA GLU A 475 -12.50 4.90 -6.47
C GLU A 475 -12.97 5.53 -7.77
N LEU A 476 -14.00 6.39 -7.71
CA LEU A 476 -14.52 7.07 -8.89
C LEU A 476 -13.42 7.89 -9.56
N ILE A 477 -12.74 8.77 -8.80
CA ILE A 477 -11.72 9.68 -9.33
C ILE A 477 -10.53 8.89 -9.91
N GLN A 478 -10.09 7.83 -9.25
CA GLN A 478 -9.00 6.98 -9.74
C GLN A 478 -9.38 6.23 -11.02
N ARG A 479 -10.55 5.58 -11.06
CA ARG A 479 -11.04 4.80 -12.21
C ARG A 479 -11.27 5.70 -13.44
N VAL A 480 -11.97 6.81 -13.27
CA VAL A 480 -12.21 7.81 -14.32
C VAL A 480 -10.88 8.45 -14.75
N GLY A 481 -9.95 8.62 -13.83
CA GLY A 481 -8.59 9.10 -14.07
C GLY A 481 -7.72 8.19 -14.94
N ARG A 482 -8.13 6.95 -15.23
CA ARG A 482 -7.44 6.03 -16.17
C ARG A 482 -7.95 6.14 -17.61
N ILE A 483 -9.05 6.85 -17.82
CA ILE A 483 -9.71 7.01 -19.13
C ILE A 483 -9.51 8.46 -19.61
N GLY A 484 -9.26 8.68 -20.90
CA GLY A 484 -9.12 10.04 -21.47
C GLY A 484 -7.84 10.79 -21.09
N ARG A 485 -6.78 10.08 -20.65
CA ARG A 485 -5.49 10.69 -20.30
C ARG A 485 -4.82 11.33 -21.52
N GLY A 486 -4.19 12.49 -21.30
CA GLY A 486 -3.57 13.28 -22.36
C GLY A 486 -4.61 13.99 -23.22
N ASN A 487 -4.30 14.27 -24.48
CA ASN A 487 -5.22 14.95 -25.40
C ASN A 487 -6.15 13.97 -26.12
N VAL A 488 -6.87 13.15 -25.36
CA VAL A 488 -7.73 12.08 -25.89
C VAL A 488 -9.16 12.32 -25.43
N ASP A 489 -10.05 12.52 -26.40
CA ASP A 489 -11.48 12.60 -26.13
C ASP A 489 -12.01 11.24 -25.72
N SER A 490 -12.91 11.24 -24.73
CA SER A 490 -13.39 10.00 -24.14
C SER A 490 -14.85 10.04 -23.69
N LYS A 491 -15.46 8.86 -23.58
CA LYS A 491 -16.78 8.67 -22.97
C LYS A 491 -16.66 7.70 -21.79
N ILE A 492 -17.33 8.02 -20.69
CA ILE A 492 -17.24 7.26 -19.45
C ILE A 492 -18.65 7.03 -18.92
N VAL A 493 -19.01 5.75 -18.80
CA VAL A 493 -20.26 5.32 -18.20
C VAL A 493 -20.04 5.11 -16.71
N ILE A 494 -20.69 5.90 -15.87
CA ILE A 494 -20.67 5.78 -14.42
C ILE A 494 -21.94 5.07 -13.98
N VAL A 495 -21.79 3.91 -13.35
CA VAL A 495 -22.92 3.10 -12.85
C VAL A 495 -23.42 3.70 -11.53
N VAL A 496 -24.69 4.12 -11.51
CA VAL A 496 -25.30 4.84 -10.39
C VAL A 496 -26.55 4.09 -9.90
N PRO A 497 -26.69 3.83 -8.59
CA PRO A 497 -27.92 3.27 -8.04
C PRO A 497 -29.13 4.19 -8.28
N LYS A 498 -30.27 3.61 -8.66
CA LYS A 498 -31.56 4.28 -8.89
C LYS A 498 -31.95 5.27 -7.79
N TRP A 499 -31.64 4.95 -6.53
CA TRP A 499 -31.94 5.78 -5.36
C TRP A 499 -31.29 7.17 -5.39
N TYR A 500 -30.12 7.31 -6.03
CA TYR A 500 -29.38 8.57 -6.09
C TYR A 500 -29.50 9.29 -7.42
N TYR A 501 -29.88 8.56 -8.47
CA TYR A 501 -29.85 9.06 -9.85
C TYR A 501 -30.66 10.34 -10.05
N PHE A 502 -31.91 10.37 -9.60
CA PHE A 502 -32.79 11.53 -9.86
C PHE A 502 -32.35 12.79 -9.13
N ASP A 503 -31.90 12.67 -7.87
CA ASP A 503 -31.44 13.83 -7.12
C ASP A 503 -30.10 14.34 -7.64
N MET A 504 -29.20 13.43 -8.01
CA MET A 504 -27.92 13.77 -8.64
C MET A 504 -28.10 14.48 -9.97
N VAL A 505 -29.01 14.02 -10.82
CA VAL A 505 -29.30 14.65 -12.13
C VAL A 505 -29.80 16.09 -11.97
N LYS A 506 -30.55 16.42 -10.90
CA LYS A 506 -31.02 17.79 -10.65
C LYS A 506 -29.89 18.78 -10.37
N GLN A 507 -28.76 18.32 -9.83
CA GLN A 507 -27.60 19.15 -9.53
C GLN A 507 -26.61 19.26 -10.70
N LEU A 508 -26.78 18.43 -11.72
CA LEU A 508 -25.88 18.36 -12.86
C LEU A 508 -26.42 19.12 -14.06
N SER A 509 -25.51 19.69 -14.84
CA SER A 509 -25.80 20.40 -16.09
C SER A 509 -25.24 19.62 -17.28
N LYS A 510 -25.84 19.75 -18.46
CA LYS A 510 -25.34 19.08 -19.69
C LYS A 510 -23.91 19.50 -20.05
N HIS A 511 -23.50 20.70 -19.64
CA HIS A 511 -22.13 21.20 -19.79
C HIS A 511 -21.61 21.62 -18.42
N MET A 512 -20.47 21.08 -18.01
CA MET A 512 -19.88 21.36 -16.70
C MET A 512 -18.37 21.16 -16.73
N GLU A 513 -17.63 21.87 -15.87
CA GLU A 513 -16.21 21.56 -15.64
C GLU A 513 -16.05 20.13 -15.11
N TYR A 514 -15.02 19.44 -15.59
CA TYR A 514 -14.79 18.03 -15.25
C TYR A 514 -14.71 17.77 -13.74
N THR A 515 -13.96 18.62 -13.01
CA THR A 515 -13.81 18.49 -11.55
C THR A 515 -15.10 18.77 -10.81
N LYS A 516 -15.85 19.81 -11.22
CA LYS A 516 -17.17 20.12 -10.64
C LYS A 516 -18.17 18.99 -10.86
N ALA A 517 -18.18 18.38 -12.05
CA ALA A 517 -19.05 17.25 -12.35
C ALA A 517 -18.70 16.03 -11.49
N LEU A 518 -17.41 15.68 -11.37
CA LEU A 518 -17.00 14.58 -10.49
C LEU A 518 -17.27 14.86 -9.01
N GLN A 519 -17.07 16.09 -8.56
CA GLN A 519 -17.35 16.49 -7.18
C GLN A 519 -18.85 16.39 -6.88
N ALA A 520 -19.71 16.90 -7.76
CA ALA A 520 -21.16 16.79 -7.62
C ALA A 520 -21.63 15.33 -7.62
N ILE A 521 -21.02 14.44 -8.41
CA ILE A 521 -21.31 13.00 -8.35
C ILE A 521 -20.82 12.41 -7.02
N ALA A 522 -19.62 12.77 -6.60
CA ALA A 522 -18.98 12.29 -5.38
C ALA A 522 -19.74 12.66 -4.10
N GLU A 523 -20.45 13.79 -4.07
CA GLU A 523 -21.27 14.23 -2.93
C GLU A 523 -22.42 13.25 -2.59
N TYR A 524 -22.90 12.49 -3.56
CA TYR A 524 -23.91 11.42 -3.36
C TYR A 524 -23.30 10.06 -3.07
N MET A 525 -22.00 9.92 -3.27
CA MET A 525 -21.27 8.74 -2.87
C MET A 525 -20.96 8.85 -1.39
N TYR A 526 -20.77 7.70 -0.75
CA TYR A 526 -20.40 7.72 0.64
C TYR A 526 -18.95 8.21 0.74
N GLU A 527 -18.77 9.46 1.16
CA GLU A 527 -17.47 10.14 1.19
C GLU A 527 -16.42 9.36 1.98
N ARG A 528 -16.84 8.70 3.08
CA ARG A 528 -15.92 8.11 4.05
C ARG A 528 -16.60 6.97 4.80
N LEU A 529 -16.05 5.75 4.76
CA LEU A 529 -16.00 4.98 6.02
C LEU A 529 -15.45 5.95 7.05
N PRO A 530 -16.05 6.19 8.23
CA PRO A 530 -15.57 7.22 9.14
C PRO A 530 -14.19 6.81 9.63
N VAL A 531 -13.17 7.14 8.83
CA VAL A 531 -11.83 6.60 8.94
C VAL A 531 -11.19 7.26 10.14
N HIS A 532 -11.49 8.50 10.51
CA HIS A 532 -11.10 9.06 11.81
C HIS A 532 -11.78 8.33 12.97
N LYS A 533 -13.10 8.13 13.00
CA LYS A 533 -13.73 7.37 14.11
C LYS A 533 -13.20 5.94 14.18
N LEU A 534 -12.87 5.36 13.04
CA LEU A 534 -12.39 4.00 12.93
C LEU A 534 -10.89 3.88 13.19
N LEU A 535 -10.05 4.80 12.72
CA LEU A 535 -8.61 4.88 13.00
C LEU A 535 -8.42 5.31 14.44
N GLU A 536 -9.23 6.22 14.97
CA GLU A 536 -9.27 6.50 16.41
C GLU A 536 -9.70 5.24 17.15
N LYS A 537 -10.80 4.56 16.79
CA LYS A 537 -11.20 3.30 17.45
C LYS A 537 -10.18 2.17 17.28
N LEU A 538 -9.49 2.04 16.13
CA LEU A 538 -8.53 0.98 15.82
C LEU A 538 -7.14 1.29 16.41
N ALA A 539 -6.71 2.54 16.38
CA ALA A 539 -5.48 3.02 17.02
C ALA A 539 -5.64 3.16 18.54
N GLN A 540 -6.85 3.38 19.07
CA GLN A 540 -7.18 3.15 20.49
C GLN A 540 -7.37 1.66 20.79
N GLY A 541 -7.68 0.87 19.76
CA GLY A 541 -7.81 -0.56 19.81
C GLY A 541 -6.46 -1.22 20.05
N PRO A 542 -6.41 -2.35 20.78
CA PRO A 542 -5.14 -2.92 21.18
C PRO A 542 -4.18 -3.23 20.02
N LEU A 543 -4.72 -3.76 18.91
CA LEU A 543 -3.91 -4.11 17.76
C LEU A 543 -3.30 -2.89 17.06
N GLY A 544 -4.04 -1.78 16.95
CA GLY A 544 -3.50 -0.55 16.34
C GLY A 544 -2.45 0.12 17.21
N VAL A 545 -2.59 0.09 18.54
CA VAL A 545 -1.53 0.57 19.44
C VAL A 545 -0.25 -0.27 19.26
N VAL A 546 -0.33 -1.61 19.25
CA VAL A 546 0.85 -2.47 18.98
C VAL A 546 1.50 -2.05 17.66
N LYS A 547 0.70 -1.87 16.60
CA LYS A 547 1.15 -1.54 15.25
C LYS A 547 1.80 -0.15 15.16
N VAL A 548 1.42 0.84 15.97
CA VAL A 548 2.14 2.14 15.96
C VAL A 548 3.32 2.15 16.94
N TYR A 549 3.16 1.55 18.11
CA TYR A 549 4.11 1.62 19.22
C TYR A 549 5.33 0.72 19.02
N ALA A 550 5.13 -0.50 18.51
CA ALA A 550 6.21 -1.48 18.35
C ALA A 550 7.33 -1.00 17.41
N PRO A 551 7.04 -0.47 16.20
CA PRO A 551 8.08 0.06 15.31
C PRO A 551 8.84 1.24 15.91
N LEU A 552 8.12 2.20 16.52
CA LEU A 552 8.75 3.38 17.12
C LEU A 552 9.69 2.99 18.26
N SER A 553 9.25 2.05 19.10
CA SER A 553 10.06 1.60 20.23
C SER A 553 11.30 0.81 19.81
N THR A 554 11.20 -0.03 18.75
CA THR A 554 12.36 -0.78 18.24
C THR A 554 13.41 0.12 17.60
N LEU A 555 13.05 1.33 17.18
CA LEU A 555 13.98 2.34 16.66
C LEU A 555 14.53 3.25 17.76
N ILE A 556 13.72 3.64 18.75
CA ILE A 556 14.16 4.47 19.89
C ILE A 556 15.13 3.71 20.80
N LEU A 557 14.85 2.44 21.10
CA LEU A 557 15.67 1.64 22.02
C LEU A 557 17.17 1.62 21.65
N PRO A 558 17.56 1.34 20.38
CA PRO A 558 18.94 1.46 19.90
C PRO A 558 19.57 2.83 20.13
N ILE A 559 18.84 3.91 19.86
CA ILE A 559 19.32 5.29 20.04
C ILE A 559 19.67 5.53 21.51
N LEU A 560 18.80 5.12 22.43
CA LEU A 560 19.02 5.25 23.88
C LEU A 560 20.20 4.42 24.38
N GLY A 561 20.50 3.30 23.72
CA GLY A 561 21.64 2.45 24.03
C GLY A 561 22.98 2.92 23.45
N SER A 562 22.99 3.98 22.64
CA SER A 562 24.22 4.49 22.01
C SER A 562 25.04 5.39 22.95
N ASP A 563 26.38 5.40 22.77
CA ASP A 563 27.32 6.12 23.65
C ASP A 563 27.47 7.61 23.34
N LYS A 564 26.76 8.16 22.33
CA LYS A 564 26.76 9.61 22.11
C LYS A 564 26.07 10.24 23.33
N ALA A 565 26.82 11.05 24.08
CA ALA A 565 26.29 11.78 25.23
C ALA A 565 24.96 12.44 24.82
N TYR A 566 23.93 12.26 25.64
CA TYR A 566 22.60 12.86 25.47
C TYR A 566 22.77 14.37 25.27
N ASP A 567 22.79 14.77 24.01
CA ASP A 567 22.77 16.17 23.64
C ASP A 567 21.33 16.66 23.69
N LYS A 568 21.16 17.97 23.49
CA LYS A 568 19.84 18.61 23.39
C LYS A 568 18.97 17.93 22.32
N SER A 569 19.57 17.33 21.30
CA SER A 569 18.89 16.67 20.21
C SER A 569 18.21 15.36 20.64
N THR A 570 18.90 14.53 21.43
CA THR A 570 18.35 13.30 22.01
C THR A 570 17.13 13.57 22.89
N LEU A 571 17.20 14.60 23.73
CA LEU A 571 16.07 14.99 24.60
C LEU A 571 14.88 15.49 23.80
N GLU A 572 15.11 16.21 22.70
CA GLU A 572 14.05 16.65 21.81
C GLU A 572 13.35 15.48 21.12
N VAL A 573 14.12 14.48 20.68
CA VAL A 573 13.61 13.23 20.12
C VAL A 573 12.72 12.49 21.11
N LEU A 574 13.15 12.39 22.37
CA LEU A 574 12.36 11.74 23.41
C LEU A 574 11.08 12.50 23.75
N LYS A 575 11.12 13.83 23.77
CA LYS A 575 9.91 14.66 23.94
C LYS A 575 8.93 14.43 22.80
N ARG A 576 9.41 14.36 21.56
CA ARG A 576 8.59 14.06 20.37
C ARG A 576 7.98 12.66 20.47
N TYR A 577 8.78 11.64 20.82
CA TYR A 577 8.27 10.30 21.08
C TYR A 577 7.16 10.29 22.15
N LEU A 578 7.34 10.99 23.28
CA LEU A 578 6.30 11.08 24.31
C LEU A 578 5.04 11.84 23.84
N LYS A 579 5.18 12.88 23.02
CA LYS A 579 4.03 13.56 22.39
C LYS A 579 3.22 12.58 21.55
N VAL A 580 3.89 11.75 20.75
CA VAL A 580 3.26 10.69 19.94
C VAL A 580 2.52 9.70 20.83
N LEU A 581 3.17 9.18 21.88
CA LEU A 581 2.55 8.20 22.79
C LEU A 581 1.26 8.74 23.42
N LYS A 582 1.27 10.02 23.79
CA LYS A 582 0.09 10.71 24.31
C LYS A 582 -0.99 10.88 23.24
N ALA A 583 -0.61 11.23 22.01
CA ALA A 583 -1.54 11.41 20.91
C ALA A 583 -2.26 10.09 20.55
N ILE A 584 -1.54 8.97 20.54
CA ILE A 584 -2.13 7.64 20.29
C ILE A 584 -2.81 7.04 21.53
N LYS A 585 -2.84 7.76 22.65
CA LYS A 585 -3.49 7.38 23.90
C LYS A 585 -3.20 5.92 24.28
N VAL A 586 -1.92 5.58 24.47
CA VAL A 586 -1.54 4.27 25.05
C VAL A 586 -2.21 4.16 26.43
N ASP A 587 -3.44 3.64 26.48
CA ASP A 587 -4.22 3.54 27.72
C ASP A 587 -3.50 2.54 28.65
N GLU A 588 -3.45 2.82 29.95
CA GLU A 588 -3.04 1.85 30.98
C GLU A 588 -3.86 0.54 30.90
N ARG A 589 -5.07 0.58 30.34
CA ARG A 589 -5.87 -0.61 29.98
C ARG A 589 -5.24 -1.42 28.84
N PHE A 590 -4.64 -0.77 27.85
CA PHE A 590 -3.95 -1.44 26.75
C PHE A 590 -2.65 -2.11 27.24
N LYS A 591 -1.87 -1.43 28.10
CA LYS A 591 -0.70 -2.04 28.75
C LYS A 591 -1.08 -3.31 29.52
N ARG A 592 -2.14 -3.25 30.33
CA ARG A 592 -2.69 -4.41 31.05
C ARG A 592 -3.24 -5.50 30.13
N TRP A 593 -3.87 -5.11 29.02
CA TRP A 593 -4.33 -6.04 28.00
C TRP A 593 -3.15 -6.83 27.43
N LEU A 594 -2.08 -6.17 27.02
CA LEU A 594 -0.91 -6.83 26.45
C LEU A 594 -0.31 -7.87 27.42
N VAL A 595 -0.08 -7.48 28.68
CA VAL A 595 0.52 -8.36 29.71
C VAL A 595 -0.26 -9.68 29.86
N ASN A 596 -1.59 -9.59 29.75
CA ASN A 596 -2.49 -10.67 30.14
C ASN A 596 -3.18 -11.37 28.96
N ARG A 597 -3.21 -10.77 27.77
CA ARG A 597 -4.08 -11.16 26.64
C ARG A 597 -3.36 -11.34 25.30
N VAL A 598 -2.09 -10.94 25.20
CA VAL A 598 -1.26 -11.28 24.04
C VAL A 598 -0.41 -12.50 24.40
N ALA A 599 -0.39 -13.49 23.52
CA ALA A 599 0.43 -14.69 23.73
C ALA A 599 1.88 -14.28 24.00
N LYS A 600 2.48 -14.79 25.08
CA LYS A 600 3.93 -14.65 25.37
C LYS A 600 4.82 -15.41 24.36
N ASN A 601 4.22 -15.94 23.30
CA ASN A 601 4.91 -16.60 22.22
C ASN A 601 5.57 -15.54 21.32
N SER A 602 6.89 -15.64 21.18
CA SER A 602 7.72 -14.76 20.36
C SER A 602 7.30 -14.75 18.88
N GLU A 603 6.74 -15.85 18.37
CA GLU A 603 6.30 -15.97 16.98
C GLU A 603 5.01 -15.19 16.71
N VAL A 604 4.09 -15.12 17.69
CA VAL A 604 2.88 -14.30 17.62
C VAL A 604 3.24 -12.82 17.65
N LEU A 605 4.15 -12.42 18.56
CA LEU A 605 4.64 -11.03 18.64
C LEU A 605 5.36 -10.59 17.37
N ARG A 606 6.18 -11.48 16.78
CA ARG A 606 6.83 -11.24 15.49
C ARG A 606 5.80 -11.04 14.38
N SER A 607 4.78 -11.90 14.34
CA SER A 607 3.74 -11.85 13.31
C SER A 607 2.83 -10.62 13.45
N LEU A 608 2.65 -10.11 14.67
CA LEU A 608 1.91 -8.85 14.93
C LEU A 608 2.71 -7.61 14.57
N ALA A 609 4.03 -7.65 14.77
CA ALA A 609 4.94 -6.59 14.35
C ALA A 609 5.26 -6.67 12.85
N SER A 610 5.00 -7.80 12.18
CA SER A 610 4.94 -7.87 10.74
C SER A 610 3.58 -7.36 10.27
N PHE A 611 3.62 -6.33 9.45
CA PHE A 611 2.52 -5.40 9.30
C PHE A 611 1.33 -5.98 8.50
N ARG A 612 1.51 -6.97 7.62
CA ARG A 612 0.42 -7.60 6.88
C ARG A 612 0.16 -9.03 7.35
N ALA A 613 -1.05 -9.32 7.83
CA ALA A 613 -1.42 -10.69 8.16
C ALA A 613 -2.59 -11.25 7.32
N THR A 614 -3.06 -10.59 6.26
CA THR A 614 -4.08 -11.23 5.39
C THR A 614 -3.58 -12.59 4.89
N TRP A 615 -4.26 -13.68 5.27
CA TRP A 615 -3.90 -15.05 4.87
C TRP A 615 -3.96 -15.26 3.36
N PHE A 616 -2.79 -15.46 2.76
CA PHE A 616 -2.63 -15.94 1.39
C PHE A 616 -2.51 -17.47 1.39
N VAL A 617 -3.22 -18.10 0.46
CA VAL A 617 -3.17 -19.55 0.25
C VAL A 617 -2.86 -19.84 -1.21
N GLU A 618 -2.09 -20.91 -1.44
CA GLU A 618 -1.88 -21.46 -2.78
C GLU A 618 -3.19 -22.05 -3.31
N TYR A 619 -3.47 -21.83 -4.58
CA TYR A 619 -4.60 -22.40 -5.28
C TYR A 619 -4.20 -22.98 -6.64
N GLU A 620 -4.98 -23.96 -7.09
CA GLU A 620 -4.94 -24.58 -8.41
C GLU A 620 -6.16 -24.12 -9.22
N ARG A 621 -5.98 -23.73 -10.49
CA ARG A 621 -7.07 -23.47 -11.44
C ARG A 621 -6.76 -24.20 -12.74
N GLU A 622 -7.73 -24.95 -13.26
CA GLU A 622 -7.60 -25.59 -14.57
C GLU A 622 -7.48 -24.51 -15.65
N SER A 623 -6.44 -24.58 -16.50
CA SER A 623 -6.34 -23.68 -17.64
C SER A 623 -7.38 -24.07 -18.69
N GLY A 624 -7.92 -23.08 -19.41
CA GLY A 624 -8.97 -23.34 -20.40
C GLY A 624 -8.45 -23.93 -21.72
N GLU A 625 -7.13 -24.07 -21.89
CA GLU A 625 -6.46 -24.57 -23.09
C GLU A 625 -5.38 -25.61 -22.70
N GLY A 626 -5.77 -26.83 -22.28
CA GLY A 626 -4.84 -27.96 -22.04
C GLY A 626 -4.99 -28.66 -20.66
N GLU A 627 -4.10 -29.61 -20.37
CA GLU A 627 -3.96 -30.25 -19.03
C GLU A 627 -3.17 -29.37 -18.03
N ASP A 628 -2.74 -28.19 -18.44
CA ASP A 628 -1.92 -27.31 -17.60
C ASP A 628 -2.75 -26.71 -16.45
N VAL A 629 -2.21 -26.80 -15.24
CA VAL A 629 -2.81 -26.26 -14.01
C VAL A 629 -2.10 -24.99 -13.63
N ILE A 630 -2.85 -23.90 -13.51
CA ILE A 630 -2.36 -22.64 -12.96
C ILE A 630 -2.22 -22.80 -11.45
N ILE A 631 -1.00 -22.64 -10.94
CA ILE A 631 -0.70 -22.60 -9.50
C ILE A 631 -0.30 -21.16 -9.14
N ASP A 632 -1.02 -20.54 -8.23
CA ASP A 632 -0.74 -19.17 -7.78
C ASP A 632 -1.22 -18.99 -6.32
N THR A 633 -1.03 -17.79 -5.75
CA THR A 633 -1.43 -17.47 -4.38
C THR A 633 -2.40 -16.29 -4.34
N ALA A 634 -3.39 -16.35 -3.45
CA ALA A 634 -4.34 -15.26 -3.25
C ALA A 634 -4.90 -15.23 -1.84
N SER A 635 -5.50 -14.09 -1.45
CA SER A 635 -6.13 -13.99 -0.14
C SER A 635 -7.32 -14.96 -0.05
N ILE A 636 -7.43 -15.67 1.07
CA ILE A 636 -8.54 -16.61 1.30
C ILE A 636 -9.91 -15.92 1.17
N SER A 637 -9.99 -14.63 1.54
CA SER A 637 -11.17 -13.78 1.36
C SER A 637 -11.56 -13.57 -0.09
N THR A 638 -10.58 -13.37 -0.97
CA THR A 638 -10.82 -13.25 -2.40
C THR A 638 -11.35 -14.58 -2.95
N LEU A 639 -10.72 -15.70 -2.60
CA LEU A 639 -11.10 -17.02 -3.10
C LEU A 639 -12.51 -17.43 -2.65
N LEU A 640 -12.78 -17.42 -1.34
CA LEU A 640 -14.06 -17.87 -0.78
C LEU A 640 -15.25 -17.03 -1.23
N SER A 641 -15.07 -15.72 -1.47
CA SER A 641 -16.18 -14.82 -1.79
C SER A 641 -16.46 -14.67 -3.29
N ASN A 642 -15.54 -15.11 -4.15
CA ASN A 642 -15.62 -14.88 -5.60
C ASN A 642 -15.64 -16.16 -6.45
N TYR A 643 -15.38 -17.34 -5.90
CA TYR A 643 -15.26 -18.56 -6.71
C TYR A 643 -15.98 -19.76 -6.10
N ALA A 644 -16.40 -20.65 -6.98
CA ALA A 644 -16.65 -22.03 -6.60
C ALA A 644 -15.31 -22.69 -6.24
N LEU A 645 -15.25 -23.43 -5.14
CA LEU A 645 -14.02 -24.07 -4.66
C LEU A 645 -14.17 -25.58 -4.63
N SER A 646 -13.07 -26.29 -4.67
CA SER A 646 -12.95 -27.73 -4.38
C SER A 646 -11.61 -28.02 -3.71
N LEU A 647 -11.44 -29.22 -3.14
CA LEU A 647 -10.15 -29.69 -2.62
C LEU A 647 -9.63 -30.77 -3.57
N SER A 648 -8.38 -30.66 -3.99
CA SER A 648 -7.71 -31.69 -4.76
C SER A 648 -7.46 -32.95 -3.91
N ARG A 649 -7.15 -34.08 -4.54
CA ARG A 649 -6.75 -35.31 -3.82
C ARG A 649 -5.48 -35.12 -2.97
N SER A 650 -4.66 -34.11 -3.26
CA SER A 650 -3.47 -33.73 -2.49
C SER A 650 -3.77 -32.72 -1.38
N GLY A 651 -5.03 -32.32 -1.18
CA GLY A 651 -5.45 -31.35 -0.16
C GLY A 651 -5.22 -29.89 -0.56
N LYS A 652 -4.83 -29.62 -1.81
CA LYS A 652 -4.66 -28.25 -2.33
C LYS A 652 -6.01 -27.65 -2.71
N LEU A 653 -6.14 -26.33 -2.54
CA LEU A 653 -7.36 -25.61 -2.88
C LEU A 653 -7.48 -25.47 -4.40
N ARG A 654 -8.59 -25.91 -4.97
CA ARG A 654 -8.93 -25.73 -6.38
C ARG A 654 -10.01 -24.68 -6.55
N ILE A 655 -9.85 -23.79 -7.52
CA ILE A 655 -10.86 -22.79 -7.86
C ILE A 655 -11.50 -23.11 -9.22
N GLY A 656 -12.82 -23.01 -9.28
CA GLY A 656 -13.63 -23.23 -10.47
C GLY A 656 -14.10 -21.92 -11.11
N TYR A 657 -15.38 -21.88 -11.49
CA TYR A 657 -16.00 -20.71 -12.11
C TYR A 657 -16.21 -19.56 -11.12
N ALA A 658 -16.31 -18.34 -11.67
CA ALA A 658 -16.63 -17.14 -10.91
C ALA A 658 -18.02 -17.24 -10.27
N GLN A 659 -18.08 -17.16 -8.94
CA GLN A 659 -19.32 -17.23 -8.18
C GLN A 659 -19.31 -16.22 -7.04
N ARG A 660 -20.22 -15.23 -7.13
CA ARG A 660 -20.37 -14.23 -6.07
C ARG A 660 -21.03 -14.84 -4.84
N LYS A 661 -20.33 -14.83 -3.70
CA LYS A 661 -20.86 -15.22 -2.38
C LYS A 661 -20.80 -14.04 -1.41
N LYS A 662 -21.60 -14.06 -0.33
CA LYS A 662 -21.45 -13.07 0.74
C LYS A 662 -20.31 -13.49 1.65
N VAL A 663 -19.39 -12.57 1.95
CA VAL A 663 -18.26 -12.81 2.88
C VAL A 663 -18.79 -13.36 4.21
N SER A 664 -19.87 -12.79 4.73
CA SER A 664 -20.52 -13.24 5.96
C SER A 664 -20.99 -14.69 5.92
N GLU A 665 -21.31 -15.26 4.76
CA GLU A 665 -21.84 -16.63 4.60
C GLU A 665 -20.75 -17.68 4.35
N VAL A 666 -19.53 -17.25 3.97
CA VAL A 666 -18.40 -18.14 3.65
C VAL A 666 -17.26 -18.08 4.65
N PHE A 667 -17.26 -17.06 5.53
CA PHE A 667 -16.31 -16.91 6.65
C PHE A 667 -16.90 -17.41 7.98
N GLN A 668 -17.48 -18.61 7.95
CA GLN A 668 -18.05 -19.27 9.13
C GLN A 668 -17.45 -20.66 9.25
N VAL A 669 -17.22 -21.12 10.48
CA VAL A 669 -16.88 -22.52 10.79
C VAL A 669 -17.67 -22.96 12.01
N TYR A 670 -18.10 -24.21 12.01
CA TYR A 670 -18.79 -24.78 13.16
C TYR A 670 -17.79 -25.09 14.28
N ALA A 671 -18.18 -24.78 15.53
CA ALA A 671 -17.37 -25.03 16.72
C ALA A 671 -18.20 -25.71 17.83
N LYS A 672 -17.71 -26.86 18.32
CA LYS A 672 -18.35 -27.62 19.40
C LYS A 672 -18.33 -26.92 20.75
N MET A 673 -17.29 -26.15 21.04
CA MET A 673 -17.03 -25.60 22.37
C MET A 673 -16.83 -24.08 22.36
N ALA A 674 -17.69 -23.34 21.65
CA ALA A 674 -17.64 -21.87 21.57
C ALA A 674 -17.58 -21.17 22.94
N GLY A 675 -18.17 -21.75 23.99
CA GLY A 675 -18.09 -21.22 25.35
C GLY A 675 -16.66 -21.14 25.91
N LYS A 676 -15.75 -22.05 25.53
CA LYS A 676 -14.33 -22.00 25.93
C LYS A 676 -13.58 -20.84 25.27
N LEU A 677 -14.06 -20.38 24.11
CA LEU A 677 -13.46 -19.24 23.41
C LEU A 677 -13.69 -17.91 24.12
N LYS A 678 -14.67 -17.83 25.04
CA LYS A 678 -14.89 -16.64 25.88
C LYS A 678 -13.65 -16.25 26.68
N HIS A 679 -12.81 -17.21 27.07
CA HIS A 679 -11.56 -16.93 27.78
C HIS A 679 -10.53 -16.22 26.91
N PHE A 680 -10.62 -16.36 25.59
CA PHE A 680 -9.74 -15.73 24.63
C PHE A 680 -10.33 -14.46 24.01
N TYR A 681 -11.49 -13.97 24.49
CA TYR A 681 -12.03 -12.70 24.00
C TYR A 681 -11.06 -11.54 24.26
N ASN A 682 -10.93 -10.71 23.23
CA ASN A 682 -9.92 -9.68 23.10
C ASN A 682 -8.54 -10.28 23.37
N SER A 683 -8.18 -11.40 22.75
CA SER A 683 -6.84 -11.97 22.80
C SER A 683 -6.33 -12.26 21.40
N ILE A 684 -5.02 -12.21 21.25
CA ILE A 684 -4.34 -12.66 20.04
C ILE A 684 -3.64 -13.96 20.37
N VAL A 685 -4.07 -15.01 19.68
CA VAL A 685 -3.62 -16.38 19.92
C VAL A 685 -3.33 -17.08 18.58
N PRO A 686 -2.40 -18.05 18.55
CA PRO A 686 -2.22 -18.92 17.40
C PRO A 686 -3.53 -19.58 16.97
N ALA A 687 -3.82 -19.61 15.67
CA ALA A 687 -5.06 -20.14 15.10
C ALA A 687 -5.31 -21.60 15.52
N ASN A 688 -4.27 -22.43 15.56
CA ASN A 688 -4.35 -23.81 15.99
C ASN A 688 -4.82 -23.98 17.44
N ILE A 689 -4.45 -23.06 18.33
CA ILE A 689 -4.96 -23.04 19.72
C ILE A 689 -6.45 -22.70 19.73
N VAL A 690 -6.90 -21.78 18.86
CA VAL A 690 -8.33 -21.48 18.69
C VAL A 690 -9.07 -22.72 18.19
N ALA A 691 -8.57 -23.37 17.14
CA ALA A 691 -9.16 -24.59 16.59
C ALA A 691 -9.33 -25.68 17.65
N GLN A 692 -8.26 -25.93 18.43
CA GLN A 692 -8.27 -26.91 19.51
C GLN A 692 -9.25 -26.53 20.63
N ALA A 693 -9.23 -25.28 21.10
CA ALA A 693 -10.10 -24.82 22.18
C ALA A 693 -11.57 -24.79 21.77
N ALA A 694 -11.85 -24.48 20.51
CA ALA A 694 -13.17 -24.48 19.91
C ALA A 694 -13.71 -25.89 19.60
N GLY A 695 -12.84 -26.89 19.58
CA GLY A 695 -13.17 -28.24 19.10
C GLY A 695 -13.57 -28.23 17.62
N ILE A 696 -12.85 -27.47 16.79
CA ILE A 696 -13.07 -27.43 15.34
C ILE A 696 -12.41 -28.66 14.71
N ASP A 697 -13.23 -29.55 14.15
CA ASP A 697 -12.78 -30.68 13.35
C ASP A 697 -13.18 -30.49 11.88
N VAL A 698 -12.27 -30.81 10.95
CA VAL A 698 -12.47 -30.68 9.51
C VAL A 698 -13.52 -31.66 9.01
N GLU A 699 -13.51 -32.89 9.53
CA GLU A 699 -14.43 -33.95 9.07
C GLU A 699 -15.89 -33.70 9.48
N GLU A 700 -16.10 -32.87 10.49
CA GLU A 700 -17.42 -32.55 11.04
C GLU A 700 -18.04 -31.27 10.46
N GLN A 701 -17.38 -30.64 9.49
CA GLN A 701 -17.94 -29.49 8.80
C GLN A 701 -18.84 -29.93 7.65
N ASP A 702 -20.01 -29.30 7.53
CA ASP A 702 -21.02 -29.67 6.54
C ASP A 702 -20.70 -29.04 5.17
N ARG A 703 -20.16 -27.81 5.17
CA ARG A 703 -19.84 -27.07 3.94
C ARG A 703 -18.36 -27.15 3.58
N LEU A 704 -18.07 -27.16 2.29
CA LEU A 704 -16.69 -27.16 1.81
C LEU A 704 -15.91 -25.92 2.27
N GLU A 705 -16.54 -24.74 2.26
CA GLU A 705 -15.91 -23.51 2.76
C GLU A 705 -15.50 -23.65 4.23
N GLU A 706 -16.37 -24.25 5.06
CA GLU A 706 -16.08 -24.54 6.47
C GLU A 706 -14.92 -25.53 6.62
N LYS A 707 -14.86 -26.58 5.80
CA LYS A 707 -13.73 -27.54 5.77
C LYS A 707 -12.40 -26.86 5.45
N ILE A 708 -12.39 -25.97 4.45
CA ILE A 708 -11.21 -25.19 4.06
C ILE A 708 -10.77 -24.31 5.24
N LEU A 709 -11.70 -23.59 5.86
CA LEU A 709 -11.39 -22.74 7.01
C LEU A 709 -10.89 -23.54 8.22
N ALA A 710 -11.53 -24.67 8.54
CA ALA A 710 -11.10 -25.59 9.59
C ALA A 710 -9.69 -26.14 9.35
N HIS A 711 -9.34 -26.45 8.09
CA HIS A 711 -8.00 -26.90 7.74
C HIS A 711 -6.97 -25.79 7.94
N LEU A 712 -7.25 -24.58 7.46
CA LEU A 712 -6.34 -23.44 7.58
C LEU A 712 -6.12 -23.04 9.04
N LEU A 713 -7.15 -23.14 9.88
CA LEU A 713 -7.06 -22.88 11.33
C LEU A 713 -6.12 -23.82 12.08
N ARG A 714 -5.65 -24.92 11.49
CA ARG A 714 -4.63 -25.79 12.11
C ARG A 714 -3.21 -25.22 12.04
N ARG A 715 -3.01 -24.09 11.36
CA ARG A 715 -1.73 -23.37 11.30
C ARG A 715 -1.49 -22.54 12.57
N SER A 716 -0.25 -22.15 12.83
CA SER A 716 0.13 -21.36 14.02
C SER A 716 0.02 -19.84 13.83
N ASP A 717 -0.64 -19.38 12.76
CA ASP A 717 -0.71 -17.95 12.44
C ASP A 717 -1.55 -17.19 13.49
N PRO A 718 -1.27 -15.90 13.76
CA PRO A 718 -1.94 -15.14 14.80
C PRO A 718 -3.39 -14.82 14.44
N VAL A 719 -4.30 -14.96 15.39
CA VAL A 719 -5.71 -14.63 15.24
C VAL A 719 -6.18 -13.79 16.42
N TYR A 720 -6.79 -12.63 16.14
CA TYR A 720 -7.50 -11.84 17.14
C TYR A 720 -8.90 -12.43 17.35
N ILE A 721 -9.32 -12.63 18.60
CA ILE A 721 -10.70 -13.04 18.91
C ILE A 721 -11.45 -11.84 19.48
N ALA A 722 -12.39 -11.31 18.71
CA ALA A 722 -13.22 -10.17 19.07
C ALA A 722 -14.35 -10.57 20.03
N LYS A 723 -14.82 -9.61 20.84
CA LYS A 723 -16.03 -9.81 21.64
C LYS A 723 -17.30 -9.83 20.77
N PRO A 724 -18.37 -10.51 21.22
CA PRO A 724 -19.62 -10.62 20.46
C PRO A 724 -20.33 -9.29 20.16
N ASP A 725 -20.12 -8.26 20.98
CA ASP A 725 -20.69 -6.91 20.90
C ASP A 725 -19.81 -5.89 20.16
N GLU A 726 -18.58 -6.24 19.79
CA GLU A 726 -17.74 -5.40 18.94
C GLU A 726 -18.32 -5.32 17.51
N GLU A 727 -18.26 -4.14 16.87
CA GLU A 727 -18.78 -3.88 15.50
C GLU A 727 -18.05 -4.74 14.46
N PHE A 728 -18.52 -5.98 14.32
CA PHE A 728 -17.91 -7.01 13.46
C PHE A 728 -17.84 -6.60 11.99
N GLU A 729 -18.80 -5.82 11.51
CA GLU A 729 -18.82 -5.34 10.12
C GLU A 729 -17.60 -4.47 9.79
N LEU A 730 -17.08 -3.73 10.78
CA LEU A 730 -15.82 -2.99 10.65
C LEU A 730 -14.62 -3.94 10.67
N LEU A 731 -14.59 -4.94 11.55
CA LEU A 731 -13.51 -5.93 11.59
C LEU A 731 -13.43 -6.78 10.31
N VAL A 732 -14.57 -7.12 9.71
CA VAL A 732 -14.68 -7.85 8.44
C VAL A 732 -14.15 -7.02 7.27
N ALA A 733 -14.43 -5.71 7.25
CA ALA A 733 -14.03 -4.81 6.15
C ALA A 733 -12.51 -4.63 6.04
N TYR A 734 -11.76 -4.87 7.13
CA TYR A 734 -10.34 -4.57 7.22
C TYR A 734 -9.46 -5.77 7.59
N GLY A 735 -10.04 -6.98 7.64
CA GLY A 735 -9.33 -8.21 7.99
C GLY A 735 -8.85 -8.18 9.44
N TYR A 736 -9.76 -8.09 10.41
CA TYR A 736 -9.41 -8.03 11.83
C TYR A 736 -10.26 -8.97 12.70
N GLY A 737 -10.04 -10.28 12.60
CA GLY A 737 -10.30 -11.18 13.73
C GLY A 737 -11.64 -11.92 13.78
N VAL A 738 -11.67 -12.94 14.63
CA VAL A 738 -12.72 -13.94 14.79
C VAL A 738 -13.80 -13.48 15.74
N ARG A 739 -15.05 -13.51 15.31
CA ARG A 739 -16.22 -13.35 16.17
C ARG A 739 -16.88 -14.69 16.43
N VAL A 740 -16.96 -15.08 17.68
CA VAL A 740 -17.68 -16.31 18.07
C VAL A 740 -19.14 -15.95 18.38
N ILE A 741 -20.09 -16.48 17.62
CA ILE A 741 -21.53 -16.26 17.87
C ILE A 741 -22.16 -17.59 18.29
N ALA A 742 -22.41 -17.76 19.59
CA ALA A 742 -23.25 -18.86 20.04
C ALA A 742 -24.68 -18.63 19.53
N ARG A 743 -25.17 -19.46 18.61
CA ARG A 743 -26.59 -19.60 18.30
C ARG A 743 -27.07 -20.87 18.98
N GLU A 744 -28.06 -20.80 19.86
CA GLU A 744 -28.79 -21.99 20.27
C GLU A 744 -29.72 -22.36 19.11
N GLU A 745 -29.34 -23.38 18.33
CA GLU A 745 -30.31 -24.02 17.44
C GLU A 745 -31.26 -24.87 18.29
N LEU A 746 -32.56 -24.62 18.16
CA LEU A 746 -33.63 -25.40 18.78
C LEU A 746 -33.40 -26.90 18.52
N GLY A 747 -32.99 -27.62 19.57
CA GLY A 747 -32.80 -29.07 19.55
C GLY A 747 -31.36 -29.59 19.40
N SER A 748 -30.34 -28.73 19.20
CA SER A 748 -28.93 -29.18 19.19
C SER A 748 -28.00 -28.22 19.93
N ARG A 749 -27.08 -28.75 20.76
CA ARG A 749 -26.01 -27.97 21.43
C ARG A 749 -24.90 -27.61 20.44
N ARG A 750 -25.23 -26.89 19.36
CA ARG A 750 -24.30 -26.46 18.31
C ARG A 750 -24.04 -24.94 18.44
N ALA A 751 -22.83 -24.48 18.16
CA ALA A 751 -22.49 -23.06 18.13
C ALA A 751 -21.66 -22.72 16.87
N ILE A 752 -21.84 -21.51 16.32
CA ILE A 752 -21.21 -21.09 15.05
C ILE A 752 -20.12 -20.05 15.34
N ALA A 753 -18.88 -20.32 14.97
CA ALA A 753 -17.81 -19.34 15.04
C ALA A 753 -17.68 -18.62 13.67
N TYR A 754 -17.82 -17.30 13.66
CA TYR A 754 -17.52 -16.47 12.50
C TYR A 754 -16.04 -16.14 12.54
N ILE A 755 -15.27 -16.71 11.64
CA ILE A 755 -13.82 -16.56 11.69
C ILE A 755 -13.41 -15.62 10.57
N VAL A 756 -12.99 -14.40 10.93
CA VAL A 756 -12.33 -13.48 10.00
C VAL A 756 -10.85 -13.46 10.37
N PHE A 757 -10.02 -13.62 9.36
CA PHE A 757 -8.59 -13.71 9.54
C PHE A 757 -7.98 -12.31 9.57
N VAL A 758 -7.06 -12.10 10.51
CA VAL A 758 -6.20 -10.91 10.61
C VAL A 758 -5.04 -11.07 9.65
#